data_AF-A0A1C6I7J1-F1
#
_entry.id   AF-A0A1C6I7J1-F1
#
_cell.length_a   1.000
_cell.length_b   1.000
_cell.length_c   1.000
_cell.angle_alpha   90.00
_cell.angle_beta   90.00
_cell.angle_gamma   90.00
#
_symmetry.space_group_name_H-M   'P 1'
#
loop_
_entity.id
_entity.type
_entity.pdbx_description
1 polymer ?
#
loop_
_entity_poly.entity_id
_entity_poly.type
_entity_poly.pdbx_seq_one_letter_code
_entity_poly.pdbx_strand_id
1 'polypeptide(L)'
;MRLRERVISICLSVAMLLSVAPFQAKAAENTTPLIEVTVTETTETGATIHIKNNKDYGTNQIGFYKVLKKSEQGFDSAQALITSFGDITDRTTMMAASIPEFLAGPPTFTAQTEATKTVSDLEAGTEYVVYAAIGDYYAMATSNDYSGCSFVAVEFTTDAETTASLIEVTVTETTETGATIHIKNNKDYGTNQIGFYKVLKKSEQGFDSAQALITSFGDITDSTTMMAACIPEFLAGPPTFTAQTEATKTVSDLEAGTEYVVYAAIGDYYAMATSNDYSGCSFAAVEFTTKTDGGGETPEPTVPEDATTELSYQENGKEEITTVYYEKFEDATVALNVLANCSNITLTLLQDTTIQPTKAYGYAAVIQKSCTLDLNGYVLTAYSGIVGSITGGLLVEGEVHFVLTDSSEERSGMILSKAGSASMITGLAIGSGFSDSVYEKLPGDITFEMNGTVVKDANYDQPKAVKGCLSISDSCVSAELNDSVVYGAVTTNCDSLELNNSRVEANTEGQRVLTFSGKLIMNESVIANTYDGSAESCTVSYYRGANEIVDVGTILKLTDSTISAGSGTALNLGMNQKVKYAVDLNEGAHILSDSGIGIYVDSQMVGPSWYDEENPAPHAAIHLYAGSVVSGASAIEVAVGTKNYKLSDVTKVIRIEMDDGAFLGYDNVPVLPNSSVMTYPTGMVLDVDASNQAGFEEYYTLKNTAEMDQIIDTITFGYQYLATLNATIEGTRNLYVAGNADNTYDTVLWNAFTEAYEAAIALIGTDETAANLNANQNEIDYREQQLSAAALALQESVDTVDLSNLANGTYSIEIQMMHSRDDGSFSMANGAVERTATLTIEDGKKTLSVNFKPMELGPINGHLLKFWVYNAPTPDEAKSFNQSYIQDNYVVHSNYYNQDGTNDPIYDADGMYPGTITFELPYFGSTDGYNKIYGRVSVDAMASDQNVIMLLQYHTLKAVSVQATLSVDADEMSLLKTGTQSIGAKVTGDTGWTLSYQSGDTGIATVSDSGTVTAVAQGETTVTVTATKEGCDALTKTVNVKVAADGAAAVEPEISGDNQTSKDKPREHQNKQYREQKQNDNDGNDFADVLASGPNGPGHGTIRAAGSSSFFGTGNCLACLNGTFYRVGGGCSGFHSVGKTSLFFFIHLEPVLSAGSGGQLFDD
;
A
#
# COMPACT_ATOMS: atom_id res chain seq x y z
N MET A 1 -55.91 35.78 37.58
CA MET A 1 -56.43 35.25 38.85
C MET A 1 -55.34 35.47 39.88
N ARG A 2 -55.65 36.27 40.93
CA ARG A 2 -55.03 36.41 42.27
C ARG A 2 -53.65 35.75 42.51
N LEU A 3 -52.68 36.33 43.23
CA LEU A 3 -52.46 37.58 43.97
C LEU A 3 -51.07 37.33 44.62
N ARG A 4 -50.06 38.18 44.49
CA ARG A 4 -49.70 39.24 45.47
C ARG A 4 -48.45 39.93 44.89
N GLU A 5 -48.51 41.19 44.47
CA GLU A 5 -48.40 42.42 45.29
C GLU A 5 -46.93 42.75 45.60
N ARG A 6 -46.39 43.98 45.44
CA ARG A 6 -46.85 45.29 44.91
C ARG A 6 -45.66 46.26 45.16
N VAL A 7 -45.31 47.19 44.23
CA VAL A 7 -45.40 48.69 44.38
C VAL A 7 -43.98 49.32 44.39
N ILE A 8 -43.55 50.26 43.50
CA ILE A 8 -44.06 51.60 43.07
C ILE A 8 -43.50 51.99 41.67
N SER A 9 -44.35 52.25 40.63
CA SER A 9 -44.65 53.53 39.90
C SER A 9 -43.55 54.06 38.94
N ILE A 10 -43.68 54.18 37.60
CA ILE A 10 -44.60 54.93 36.68
C ILE A 10 -44.78 56.42 37.02
N CYS A 11 -44.29 57.31 36.12
CA CYS A 11 -44.98 58.43 35.46
C CYS A 11 -43.97 59.23 34.58
N LEU A 12 -44.07 59.26 33.24
CA LEU A 12 -44.95 60.10 32.37
C LEU A 12 -44.57 61.59 32.26
N SER A 13 -44.12 62.02 31.07
CA SER A 13 -44.41 63.27 30.32
C SER A 13 -43.21 63.61 29.39
N VAL A 14 -43.20 63.32 28.08
CA VAL A 14 -43.91 63.95 26.94
C VAL A 14 -43.98 65.49 26.99
N ALA A 15 -43.34 66.10 25.98
CA ALA A 15 -43.58 67.40 25.34
C ALA A 15 -43.15 68.72 26.02
N MET A 16 -42.13 69.35 25.43
CA MET A 16 -41.98 70.78 25.08
C MET A 16 -40.61 70.92 24.37
N LEU A 17 -40.41 71.44 23.16
CA LEU A 17 -41.22 72.25 22.26
C LEU A 17 -41.05 71.74 20.81
N LEU A 18 -42.17 71.45 20.16
CA LEU A 18 -42.38 71.87 18.78
C LEU A 18 -42.77 73.36 18.81
N SER A 19 -42.11 74.20 18.02
CA SER A 19 -42.80 75.31 17.36
C SER A 19 -43.01 74.94 15.89
N VAL A 20 -44.15 74.27 15.67
CA VAL A 20 -44.94 74.19 14.42
C VAL A 20 -45.17 75.63 13.91
N ALA A 21 -45.26 76.01 12.63
CA ALA A 21 -46.04 75.49 11.49
C ALA A 21 -46.03 76.61 10.38
N PRO A 22 -46.78 76.55 9.25
CA PRO A 22 -47.02 75.47 8.26
C PRO A 22 -47.09 75.98 6.77
N PHE A 23 -47.53 75.09 5.86
CA PHE A 23 -48.06 75.27 4.47
C PHE A 23 -47.05 75.17 3.31
N GLN A 24 -47.21 74.30 2.29
CA GLN A 24 -48.21 73.27 1.97
C GLN A 24 -47.59 72.10 1.22
N ALA A 25 -48.17 70.93 1.47
CA ALA A 25 -48.05 69.72 0.69
C ALA A 25 -48.55 69.89 -0.76
N LYS A 26 -47.95 69.12 -1.66
CA LYS A 26 -48.68 68.47 -2.75
C LYS A 26 -48.28 67.00 -2.76
N ALA A 27 -49.29 66.13 -2.73
CA ALA A 27 -49.17 64.68 -2.61
C ALA A 27 -48.33 64.07 -3.75
N ALA A 28 -47.45 63.13 -3.41
CA ALA A 28 -46.87 62.17 -4.32
C ALA A 28 -47.04 60.76 -3.69
N GLU A 29 -47.38 59.80 -4.54
CA GLU A 29 -47.69 58.41 -4.17
C GLU A 29 -46.55 57.74 -3.41
N ASN A 30 -46.91 56.89 -2.44
CA ASN A 30 -45.98 56.17 -1.58
C ASN A 30 -45.40 54.95 -2.34
N THR A 31 -44.41 55.17 -3.18
CA THR A 31 -43.61 54.10 -3.82
C THR A 31 -42.37 53.83 -2.96
N THR A 32 -42.21 52.61 -2.46
CA THR A 32 -40.95 52.16 -1.81
C THR A 32 -39.77 52.34 -2.78
N PRO A 33 -38.66 52.94 -2.34
CA PRO A 33 -37.50 53.15 -3.20
C PRO A 33 -36.92 51.81 -3.66
N LEU A 34 -36.60 51.71 -4.95
CA LEU A 34 -36.16 50.46 -5.61
C LEU A 34 -34.79 49.97 -5.13
N ILE A 35 -33.98 50.88 -4.60
CA ILE A 35 -32.69 50.63 -3.93
C ILE A 35 -32.61 51.59 -2.73
N GLU A 36 -32.10 51.09 -1.60
CA GLU A 36 -31.89 51.85 -0.37
C GLU A 36 -30.41 51.81 0.00
N VAL A 37 -29.88 52.94 0.45
CA VAL A 37 -28.52 53.03 1.00
C VAL A 37 -28.59 53.71 2.35
N THR A 38 -27.96 53.12 3.36
CA THR A 38 -27.84 53.68 4.71
C THR A 38 -26.39 53.66 5.17
N VAL A 39 -25.96 54.74 5.82
CA VAL A 39 -24.62 54.88 6.42
C VAL A 39 -24.82 54.96 7.93
N THR A 40 -24.16 54.09 8.69
CA THR A 40 -24.48 53.87 10.12
C THR A 40 -23.30 54.09 11.08
N GLU A 41 -22.06 53.91 10.61
CA GLU A 41 -20.84 54.01 11.42
C GLU A 41 -19.82 54.90 10.72
N THR A 42 -19.97 56.23 10.84
CA THR A 42 -18.97 57.19 10.35
C THR A 42 -17.85 57.34 11.39
N THR A 43 -16.60 57.33 10.94
CA THR A 43 -15.43 57.65 11.74
C THR A 43 -14.68 58.80 11.08
N GLU A 44 -13.53 59.22 11.64
CA GLU A 44 -12.71 60.29 11.06
C GLU A 44 -12.17 59.92 9.67
N THR A 45 -11.89 58.63 9.42
CA THR A 45 -11.27 58.15 8.17
C THR A 45 -12.10 57.12 7.41
N GLY A 46 -13.32 56.82 7.85
CA GLY A 46 -14.12 55.79 7.19
C GLY A 46 -15.61 55.84 7.46
N ALA A 47 -16.34 54.97 6.76
CA ALA A 47 -17.77 54.78 6.96
C ALA A 47 -18.22 53.37 6.58
N THR A 48 -19.18 52.82 7.33
CA THR A 48 -19.89 51.59 6.95
C THR A 48 -21.14 51.93 6.12
N ILE A 49 -21.19 51.42 4.89
CA ILE A 49 -22.27 51.62 3.91
C ILE A 49 -23.05 50.32 3.76
N HIS A 50 -24.35 50.39 4.00
CA HIS A 50 -25.29 49.30 3.72
C HIS A 50 -26.13 49.64 2.48
N ILE A 51 -26.15 48.71 1.52
CA ILE A 51 -26.89 48.84 0.27
C ILE A 51 -27.92 47.71 0.20
N LYS A 52 -29.19 48.06 0.02
CA LYS A 52 -30.30 47.12 -0.05
C LYS A 52 -31.03 47.24 -1.38
N ASN A 53 -31.18 46.11 -2.07
CA ASN A 53 -31.99 46.01 -3.27
C ASN A 53 -33.44 45.66 -2.92
N ASN A 54 -34.37 46.55 -3.23
CA ASN A 54 -35.81 46.35 -3.03
C ASN A 54 -36.55 45.98 -4.33
N LYS A 55 -35.84 45.93 -5.47
CA LYS A 55 -36.39 45.54 -6.78
C LYS A 55 -35.84 44.17 -7.19
N ASP A 56 -36.73 43.23 -7.45
CA ASP A 56 -36.35 41.92 -7.95
C ASP A 56 -35.92 42.01 -9.43
N TYR A 57 -34.62 41.82 -9.70
CA TYR A 57 -34.06 41.72 -11.05
C TYR A 57 -33.89 40.26 -11.51
N GLY A 58 -34.40 39.29 -10.76
CA GLY A 58 -34.19 37.86 -10.99
C GLY A 58 -32.82 37.37 -10.54
N THR A 59 -32.42 36.18 -10.97
CA THR A 59 -31.20 35.49 -10.51
C THR A 59 -29.88 36.12 -10.99
N ASN A 60 -29.94 37.17 -11.82
CA ASN A 60 -28.80 37.74 -12.53
C ASN A 60 -28.55 39.22 -12.15
N GLN A 61 -28.80 39.59 -10.90
CA GLN A 61 -28.57 40.96 -10.44
C GLN A 61 -27.06 41.28 -10.35
N ILE A 62 -26.71 42.55 -10.51
CA ILE A 62 -25.35 43.07 -10.34
C ILE A 62 -25.41 44.50 -9.78
N GLY A 63 -24.52 44.82 -8.84
CA GLY A 63 -24.49 46.10 -8.14
C GLY A 63 -23.14 46.82 -8.22
N PHE A 64 -23.16 48.15 -8.22
CA PHE A 64 -21.99 49.02 -8.25
C PHE A 64 -22.16 50.15 -7.23
N TYR A 65 -21.06 50.59 -6.61
CA TYR A 65 -21.06 51.76 -5.75
C TYR A 65 -19.77 52.56 -5.84
N LYS A 66 -19.84 53.88 -5.60
CA LYS A 66 -18.69 54.77 -5.50
C LYS A 66 -18.94 55.85 -4.46
N VAL A 67 -17.91 56.23 -3.72
CA VAL A 67 -17.94 57.33 -2.74
C VAL A 67 -17.09 58.47 -3.28
N LEU A 68 -17.64 59.68 -3.33
CA LEU A 68 -16.94 60.88 -3.79
C LEU A 68 -17.15 62.02 -2.79
N LYS A 69 -16.20 62.95 -2.70
CA LYS A 69 -16.42 64.16 -1.89
C LYS A 69 -17.59 64.92 -2.48
N LYS A 70 -18.41 65.55 -1.64
CA LYS A 70 -19.56 66.35 -2.11
C LYS A 70 -19.15 67.54 -2.97
N SER A 71 -17.91 67.99 -2.85
CA SER A 71 -17.29 69.03 -3.70
C SER A 71 -16.86 68.52 -5.08
N GLU A 72 -16.77 67.22 -5.29
CA GLU A 72 -16.44 66.60 -6.58
C GLU A 72 -17.68 66.44 -7.46
N GLN A 73 -17.48 66.37 -8.78
CA GLN A 73 -18.58 66.18 -9.72
C GLN A 73 -19.19 64.77 -9.54
N GLY A 74 -20.40 64.73 -9.01
CA GLY A 74 -21.17 63.51 -8.78
C GLY A 74 -21.81 62.91 -10.03
N PHE A 75 -22.59 61.85 -9.81
CA PHE A 75 -23.36 61.17 -10.85
C PHE A 75 -24.85 61.49 -10.71
N ASP A 76 -25.52 61.74 -11.84
CA ASP A 76 -26.94 62.07 -11.89
C ASP A 76 -27.82 60.88 -12.34
N SER A 77 -27.19 59.76 -12.72
CA SER A 77 -27.86 58.57 -13.25
C SER A 77 -27.00 57.31 -13.10
N ALA A 78 -27.65 56.13 -13.15
CA ALA A 78 -26.94 54.84 -13.20
C ALA A 78 -25.96 54.76 -14.40
N GLN A 79 -26.35 55.34 -15.54
CA GLN A 79 -25.52 55.41 -16.73
C GLN A 79 -24.19 56.11 -16.43
N ALA A 80 -24.25 57.30 -15.82
CA ALA A 80 -23.05 58.07 -15.49
C ALA A 80 -22.15 57.36 -14.46
N LEU A 81 -22.74 56.73 -13.43
CA LEU A 81 -21.99 55.97 -12.42
C LEU A 81 -21.25 54.77 -13.02
N ILE A 82 -21.95 53.91 -13.76
CA ILE A 82 -21.39 52.65 -14.26
C ILE A 82 -20.32 52.92 -15.32
N THR A 83 -20.53 53.90 -16.21
CA THR A 83 -19.51 54.31 -17.19
C THR A 83 -18.25 54.90 -16.54
N SER A 84 -18.33 55.38 -15.29
CA SER A 84 -17.16 55.93 -14.58
C SER A 84 -16.11 54.90 -14.18
N PHE A 85 -16.42 53.60 -14.26
CA PHE A 85 -15.47 52.50 -14.01
C PHE A 85 -14.63 52.11 -15.24
N GLY A 86 -14.79 52.81 -16.37
CA GLY A 86 -14.03 52.60 -17.62
C GLY A 86 -14.84 51.88 -18.72
N ASP A 87 -14.17 51.53 -19.82
CA ASP A 87 -14.77 50.80 -20.95
C ASP A 87 -15.06 49.34 -20.55
N ILE A 88 -16.24 49.10 -19.98
CA ILE A 88 -16.73 47.76 -19.66
C ILE A 88 -17.09 47.05 -20.97
N THR A 89 -16.11 46.39 -21.60
CA THR A 89 -16.26 45.75 -22.92
C THR A 89 -16.34 44.22 -22.85
N ASP A 90 -16.07 43.61 -21.69
CA ASP A 90 -16.21 42.17 -21.47
C ASP A 90 -16.73 41.80 -20.06
N ARG A 91 -17.08 40.51 -19.90
CA ARG A 91 -17.66 39.94 -18.67
C ARG A 91 -16.71 39.99 -17.47
N THR A 92 -15.41 39.88 -17.69
CA THR A 92 -14.40 39.76 -16.62
C THR A 92 -14.17 41.11 -15.95
N THR A 93 -14.07 42.16 -16.75
CA THR A 93 -13.93 43.55 -16.27
C THR A 93 -15.19 44.04 -15.54
N MET A 94 -16.38 43.65 -16.01
CA MET A 94 -17.63 44.00 -15.31
C MET A 94 -17.77 43.31 -13.94
N MET A 95 -17.34 42.06 -13.81
CA MET A 95 -17.38 41.32 -12.55
C MET A 95 -16.38 41.88 -11.52
N ALA A 96 -15.17 42.23 -11.96
CA ALA A 96 -14.14 42.80 -11.07
C ALA A 96 -14.53 44.16 -10.47
N ALA A 97 -15.31 44.98 -11.18
CA ALA A 97 -15.77 46.29 -10.72
C ALA A 97 -17.07 46.25 -9.90
N SER A 98 -17.74 45.09 -9.84
CA SER A 98 -19.05 44.94 -9.19
C SER A 98 -18.95 44.50 -7.74
N ILE A 99 -20.04 44.69 -6.99
CA ILE A 99 -20.21 44.21 -5.62
C ILE A 99 -20.48 42.68 -5.66
N PRO A 100 -19.56 41.83 -5.16
CA PRO A 100 -19.65 40.38 -5.31
C PRO A 100 -20.90 39.75 -4.67
N GLU A 101 -21.42 40.31 -3.58
CA GLU A 101 -22.57 39.79 -2.83
C GLU A 101 -23.88 39.83 -3.64
N PHE A 102 -23.97 40.72 -4.62
CA PHE A 102 -25.10 40.77 -5.55
C PHE A 102 -24.94 39.77 -6.72
N LEU A 103 -23.81 39.07 -6.88
CA LEU A 103 -23.61 38.05 -7.94
C LEU A 103 -24.03 36.66 -7.45
N ALA A 104 -24.77 35.90 -8.27
CA ALA A 104 -25.04 34.48 -8.01
C ALA A 104 -23.89 33.60 -8.56
N GLY A 105 -23.15 32.91 -7.68
CA GLY A 105 -22.07 31.97 -8.03
C GLY A 105 -21.60 31.11 -6.84
N PRO A 106 -20.87 30.00 -7.04
CA PRO A 106 -20.46 29.12 -5.95
C PRO A 106 -19.56 29.86 -4.94
N PRO A 107 -19.75 29.68 -3.63
CA PRO A 107 -20.43 28.55 -2.96
C PRO A 107 -21.94 28.73 -2.69
N THR A 108 -22.53 29.90 -2.93
CA THR A 108 -23.95 30.16 -2.62
C THR A 108 -24.71 30.54 -3.89
N PHE A 109 -25.41 29.59 -4.51
CA PHE A 109 -26.16 29.74 -5.76
C PHE A 109 -27.38 30.70 -5.69
N THR A 110 -27.36 31.71 -4.82
CA THR A 110 -28.42 32.72 -4.66
C THR A 110 -27.77 34.08 -4.38
N ALA A 111 -28.03 35.07 -5.24
CA ALA A 111 -27.55 36.43 -5.03
C ALA A 111 -28.22 37.06 -3.79
N GLN A 112 -27.47 37.79 -2.97
CA GLN A 112 -28.01 38.43 -1.77
C GLN A 112 -28.76 39.71 -2.11
N THR A 113 -29.77 40.09 -1.32
CA THR A 113 -30.53 41.35 -1.54
C THR A 113 -29.97 42.54 -0.78
N GLU A 114 -28.93 42.34 0.03
CA GLU A 114 -28.27 43.36 0.83
C GLU A 114 -26.74 43.17 0.79
N ALA A 115 -25.97 44.25 0.82
CA ALA A 115 -24.52 44.23 0.90
C ALA A 115 -24.03 45.30 1.87
N THR A 116 -22.99 44.99 2.63
CA THR A 116 -22.34 45.92 3.57
C THR A 116 -20.90 46.13 3.16
N LYS A 117 -20.45 47.38 3.06
CA LYS A 117 -19.09 47.76 2.67
C LYS A 117 -18.53 48.81 3.60
N THR A 118 -17.32 48.55 4.10
CA THR A 118 -16.54 49.54 4.86
C THR A 118 -15.65 50.29 3.88
N VAL A 119 -15.71 51.63 3.94
CA VAL A 119 -14.86 52.53 3.15
C VAL A 119 -13.88 53.18 4.11
N SER A 120 -12.60 53.11 3.78
CA SER A 120 -11.48 53.72 4.51
C SER A 120 -10.89 54.90 3.71
N ASP A 121 -9.90 55.59 4.28
CA ASP A 121 -9.14 56.68 3.64
C ASP A 121 -9.95 57.93 3.28
N LEU A 122 -11.02 58.19 4.03
CA LEU A 122 -11.80 59.43 3.95
C LEU A 122 -11.13 60.56 4.76
N GLU A 123 -11.35 61.81 4.39
CA GLU A 123 -10.86 62.97 5.14
C GLU A 123 -11.82 63.28 6.29
N ALA A 124 -11.29 63.55 7.49
CA ALA A 124 -12.08 63.88 8.67
C ALA A 124 -12.91 65.15 8.48
N GLY A 125 -14.11 65.18 9.08
CA GLY A 125 -15.04 66.32 9.02
C GLY A 125 -15.50 66.71 7.61
N THR A 126 -15.37 65.82 6.61
CA THR A 126 -15.64 66.12 5.21
C THR A 126 -16.96 65.50 4.75
N GLU A 127 -17.76 66.24 3.98
CA GLU A 127 -19.00 65.73 3.39
C GLU A 127 -18.71 64.86 2.15
N TYR A 128 -19.25 63.66 2.13
CA TYR A 128 -19.17 62.68 1.05
C TYR A 128 -20.57 62.29 0.54
N VAL A 129 -20.61 61.74 -0.66
CA VAL A 129 -21.83 61.17 -1.26
C VAL A 129 -21.53 59.76 -1.77
N VAL A 130 -22.33 58.79 -1.32
CA VAL A 130 -22.34 57.42 -1.84
C VAL A 130 -23.31 57.35 -3.01
N TYR A 131 -22.83 56.94 -4.17
CA TYR A 131 -23.65 56.64 -5.34
C TYR A 131 -23.71 55.13 -5.53
N ALA A 132 -24.91 54.56 -5.63
CA ALA A 132 -25.10 53.13 -5.86
C ALA A 132 -26.08 52.86 -7.00
N ALA A 133 -25.80 51.84 -7.81
CA ALA A 133 -26.70 51.36 -8.86
C ALA A 133 -26.81 49.84 -8.88
N ILE A 134 -28.03 49.30 -9.08
CA ILE A 134 -28.29 47.86 -9.23
C ILE A 134 -29.20 47.60 -10.44
N GLY A 135 -28.86 46.60 -11.24
CA GLY A 135 -29.58 46.21 -12.46
C GLY A 135 -29.44 44.72 -12.81
N ASP A 136 -30.01 44.33 -13.95
CA ASP A 136 -29.87 42.98 -14.53
C ASP A 136 -28.60 42.88 -15.38
N TYR A 137 -27.74 41.92 -15.05
CA TYR A 137 -26.44 41.68 -15.70
C TYR A 137 -26.53 41.53 -17.22
N TYR A 138 -27.51 40.77 -17.74
CA TYR A 138 -27.60 40.48 -19.18
C TYR A 138 -28.20 41.66 -19.97
N ALA A 139 -29.15 42.39 -19.37
CA ALA A 139 -29.68 43.62 -19.97
C ALA A 139 -28.58 44.69 -20.10
N MET A 140 -27.73 44.80 -19.08
CA MET A 140 -26.58 45.71 -19.06
C MET A 140 -25.51 45.31 -20.10
N ALA A 141 -25.14 44.02 -20.16
CA ALA A 141 -24.07 43.54 -21.03
C ALA A 141 -24.40 43.57 -22.54
N THR A 142 -25.67 43.62 -22.93
CA THR A 142 -26.08 43.49 -24.35
C THR A 142 -26.31 44.82 -25.07
N SER A 143 -26.54 45.93 -24.36
CA SER A 143 -26.98 47.19 -24.96
C SER A 143 -26.13 48.42 -24.60
N ASN A 144 -25.25 48.32 -23.59
CA ASN A 144 -24.55 49.47 -22.97
C ASN A 144 -25.49 50.61 -22.52
N ASP A 145 -26.79 50.34 -22.41
CA ASP A 145 -27.82 51.23 -21.89
C ASP A 145 -28.20 50.78 -20.48
N TYR A 146 -27.79 51.57 -19.49
CA TYR A 146 -27.98 51.34 -18.07
C TYR A 146 -29.12 52.18 -17.49
N SER A 147 -29.93 52.83 -18.34
CA SER A 147 -31.07 53.65 -17.90
C SER A 147 -32.16 52.86 -17.17
N GLY A 148 -32.20 51.53 -17.34
CA GLY A 148 -33.12 50.64 -16.63
C GLY A 148 -32.69 50.24 -15.21
N CYS A 149 -31.48 50.60 -14.78
CA CYS A 149 -30.94 50.30 -13.45
C CYS A 149 -31.54 51.24 -12.39
N SER A 150 -31.68 50.72 -11.16
CA SER A 150 -32.09 51.53 -10.01
C SER A 150 -30.87 52.23 -9.46
N PHE A 151 -31.00 53.52 -9.16
CA PHE A 151 -29.89 54.38 -8.75
C PHE A 151 -30.29 55.21 -7.52
N VAL A 152 -29.36 55.39 -6.59
CA VAL A 152 -29.52 56.27 -5.43
C VAL A 152 -28.21 56.94 -5.08
N ALA A 153 -28.31 58.16 -4.55
CA ALA A 153 -27.21 58.92 -3.98
C ALA A 153 -27.55 59.30 -2.53
N VAL A 154 -26.66 59.04 -1.59
CA VAL A 154 -26.85 59.33 -0.16
C VAL A 154 -25.64 60.08 0.38
N GLU A 155 -25.88 61.25 0.98
CA GLU A 155 -24.84 62.08 1.58
C GLU A 155 -24.55 61.64 3.03
N PHE A 156 -23.29 61.72 3.44
CA PHE A 156 -22.87 61.56 4.84
C PHE A 156 -21.64 62.45 5.12
N THR A 157 -21.30 62.62 6.40
CA THR A 157 -20.13 63.40 6.84
C THR A 157 -19.30 62.52 7.77
N THR A 158 -17.99 62.48 7.57
CA THR A 158 -17.06 61.83 8.49
C THR A 158 -16.96 62.60 9.81
N ASP A 159 -16.59 61.90 10.88
CA ASP A 159 -16.44 62.53 12.19
C ASP A 159 -15.28 63.55 12.16
N ALA A 160 -15.39 64.62 12.96
CA ALA A 160 -14.34 65.65 13.03
C ALA A 160 -13.19 65.18 13.92
N GLU A 161 -11.95 65.48 13.51
CA GLU A 161 -10.71 65.13 14.23
C GLU A 161 -10.80 65.45 15.73
N THR A 162 -10.77 64.40 16.54
CA THR A 162 -10.43 64.45 17.96
C THR A 162 -8.94 64.17 18.08
N THR A 163 -8.17 65.11 18.63
CA THR A 163 -6.70 64.99 18.71
C THR A 163 -6.30 63.79 19.59
N ALA A 164 -6.07 62.64 18.95
CA ALA A 164 -5.40 61.49 19.52
C ALA A 164 -3.88 61.72 19.54
N SER A 165 -3.22 61.26 20.61
CA SER A 165 -1.77 61.31 20.77
C SER A 165 -1.05 60.49 19.69
N LEU A 166 -0.26 61.15 18.83
CA LEU A 166 0.47 60.55 17.69
C LEU A 166 1.55 59.51 18.10
N ILE A 167 1.97 59.54 19.36
CA ILE A 167 2.80 58.54 20.02
C ILE A 167 2.31 58.44 21.47
N GLU A 168 2.22 57.23 21.98
CA GLU A 168 1.87 56.94 23.36
C GLU A 168 3.07 56.31 24.07
N VAL A 169 3.39 56.83 25.24
CA VAL A 169 4.40 56.25 26.14
C VAL A 169 3.69 55.94 27.44
N THR A 170 3.85 54.74 27.96
CA THR A 170 3.32 54.35 29.26
C THR A 170 4.38 53.62 30.06
N VAL A 171 4.34 53.78 31.38
CA VAL A 171 5.18 53.01 32.30
C VAL A 171 4.25 52.07 33.05
N THR A 172 4.35 50.79 32.74
CA THR A 172 3.40 49.77 33.23
C THR A 172 3.83 49.23 34.59
N GLU A 173 5.14 49.13 34.82
CA GLU A 173 5.70 48.63 36.08
C GLU A 173 6.91 49.45 36.52
N THR A 174 7.02 49.69 37.82
CA THR A 174 8.22 50.27 38.44
C THR A 174 8.71 49.35 39.54
N THR A 175 10.03 49.20 39.63
CA THR A 175 10.73 48.48 40.71
C THR A 175 11.60 49.46 41.49
N GLU A 176 12.38 48.97 42.46
CA GLU A 176 13.32 49.82 43.21
C GLU A 176 14.47 50.31 42.32
N THR A 177 14.91 49.50 41.37
CA THR A 177 16.07 49.78 40.50
C THR A 177 15.71 49.89 39.02
N GLY A 178 14.43 49.89 38.64
CA GLY A 178 14.05 49.86 37.24
C GLY A 178 12.58 50.17 36.95
N ALA A 179 12.23 50.14 35.66
CA ALA A 179 10.87 50.31 35.17
C ALA A 179 10.68 49.66 33.79
N THR A 180 9.45 49.23 33.50
CA THR A 180 9.02 48.73 32.20
C THR A 180 8.28 49.84 31.45
N ILE A 181 8.78 50.17 30.28
CA ILE A 181 8.30 51.26 29.43
C ILE A 181 7.68 50.66 28.17
N HIS A 182 6.44 51.01 27.89
CA HIS A 182 5.79 50.70 26.62
C HIS A 182 5.70 51.96 25.77
N ILE A 183 6.10 51.84 24.51
CA ILE A 183 6.07 52.91 23.52
C ILE A 183 5.23 52.41 22.36
N LYS A 184 4.15 53.12 22.04
CA LYS A 184 3.23 52.80 20.96
C LYS A 184 3.24 53.92 19.92
N ASN A 185 3.53 53.55 18.68
CA ASN A 185 3.44 54.42 17.54
C ASN A 185 1.99 54.42 17.01
N ASN A 186 1.29 55.53 17.20
CA ASN A 186 -0.06 55.73 16.66
C ASN A 186 -0.05 56.45 15.31
N LYS A 187 1.13 56.78 14.78
CA LYS A 187 1.31 57.47 13.49
C LYS A 187 2.04 56.56 12.51
N ASP A 188 1.41 56.25 11.38
CA ASP A 188 2.06 55.47 10.33
C ASP A 188 3.15 56.30 9.65
N TYR A 189 4.41 55.88 9.82
CA TYR A 189 5.59 56.45 9.16
C TYR A 189 6.03 55.62 7.94
N GLY A 190 5.24 54.62 7.53
CA GLY A 190 5.58 53.68 6.46
C GLY A 190 6.62 52.64 6.87
N THR A 191 7.18 51.92 5.89
CA THR A 191 8.10 50.78 6.12
C THR A 191 9.47 51.17 6.70
N ASN A 192 9.74 52.47 6.90
CA ASN A 192 11.05 53.01 7.25
C ASN A 192 11.03 53.75 8.59
N GLN A 193 10.16 53.35 9.53
CA GLN A 193 10.11 54.00 10.83
C GLN A 193 11.36 53.69 11.68
N ILE A 194 11.64 54.53 12.67
CA ILE A 194 12.73 54.36 13.64
C ILE A 194 12.38 55.14 14.90
N GLY A 195 12.65 54.55 16.07
CA GLY A 195 12.31 55.11 17.38
C GLY A 195 13.52 55.33 18.27
N PHE A 196 13.44 56.31 19.18
CA PHE A 196 14.46 56.62 20.18
C PHE A 196 13.80 56.82 21.54
N TYR A 197 14.45 56.43 22.62
CA TYR A 197 14.01 56.75 23.97
C TYR A 197 15.16 57.02 24.92
N LYS A 198 14.92 57.85 25.94
CA LYS A 198 15.88 58.12 27.01
C LYS A 198 15.15 58.34 28.34
N VAL A 199 15.75 57.86 29.42
CA VAL A 199 15.25 58.05 30.79
C VAL A 199 16.21 58.95 31.55
N LEU A 200 15.70 60.04 32.13
CA LEU A 200 16.48 61.00 32.91
C LEU A 200 15.82 61.23 34.27
N LYS A 201 16.61 61.59 35.29
CA LYS A 201 16.03 62.02 36.57
C LYS A 201 15.22 63.28 36.31
N LYS A 202 14.09 63.46 36.99
CA LYS A 202 13.26 64.67 36.87
C LYS A 202 14.01 65.95 37.26
N SER A 203 15.07 65.83 38.07
CA SER A 203 15.98 66.93 38.42
C SER A 203 16.98 67.30 37.32
N GLU A 204 17.15 66.46 36.30
CA GLU A 204 18.05 66.70 35.16
C GLU A 204 17.31 67.49 34.07
N GLN A 205 18.09 68.18 33.21
CA GLN A 205 17.50 68.92 32.10
C GLN A 205 16.93 67.94 31.06
N GLY A 206 15.61 67.96 30.91
CA GLY A 206 14.86 67.14 29.97
C GLY A 206 14.90 67.63 28.52
N PHE A 207 14.05 67.01 27.69
CA PHE A 207 13.86 67.36 26.28
C PHE A 207 12.46 67.94 26.06
N ASP A 208 12.35 68.96 25.22
CA ASP A 208 11.09 69.64 24.89
C ASP A 208 10.57 69.31 23.48
N SER A 209 11.33 68.51 22.72
CA SER A 209 11.07 68.18 21.33
C SER A 209 11.82 66.92 20.90
N ALA A 210 11.34 66.25 19.83
CA ALA A 210 12.08 65.17 19.18
C ALA A 210 13.47 65.61 18.71
N GLN A 211 13.60 66.87 18.24
CA GLN A 211 14.88 67.47 17.85
C GLN A 211 15.89 67.45 19.00
N ALA A 212 15.48 67.87 20.20
CA ALA A 212 16.36 67.91 21.37
C ALA A 212 16.73 66.49 21.85
N LEU A 213 15.78 65.55 21.85
CA LEU A 213 16.02 64.15 22.26
C LEU A 213 17.01 63.45 21.33
N ILE A 214 16.76 63.47 20.03
CA ILE A 214 17.55 62.71 19.04
C ILE A 214 18.99 63.28 18.95
N THR A 215 19.14 64.61 19.00
CA THR A 215 20.46 65.26 19.02
C THR A 215 21.27 64.89 20.29
N SER A 216 20.62 64.46 21.37
CA SER A 216 21.29 64.10 22.63
C SER A 216 22.10 62.79 22.57
N PHE A 217 21.96 62.01 21.49
CA PHE A 217 22.72 60.78 21.26
C PHE A 217 24.07 61.01 20.55
N GLY A 218 24.41 62.26 20.21
CA GLY A 218 25.68 62.65 19.57
C GLY A 218 25.53 63.02 18.09
N ASP A 219 26.66 63.31 17.42
CA ASP A 219 26.71 63.59 15.98
C ASP A 219 26.38 62.31 15.18
N ILE A 220 25.10 62.11 14.87
CA ILE A 220 24.61 61.04 13.98
C ILE A 220 25.09 61.35 12.56
N THR A 221 26.27 60.86 12.20
CA THR A 221 26.95 61.19 10.94
C THR A 221 26.97 60.05 9.93
N ASP A 222 26.55 58.84 10.34
CA ASP A 222 26.33 57.70 9.45
C ASP A 222 25.19 56.78 9.96
N SER A 223 24.73 55.88 9.08
CA SER A 223 23.64 54.94 9.37
C SER A 223 23.98 53.95 10.49
N THR A 224 25.27 53.67 10.72
CA THR A 224 25.75 52.68 11.71
C THR A 224 25.57 53.20 13.14
N THR A 225 25.90 54.48 13.36
CA THR A 225 25.71 55.16 14.65
C THR A 225 24.23 55.40 14.97
N MET A 226 23.39 55.62 13.96
CA MET A 226 21.94 55.77 14.13
C MET A 226 21.25 54.45 14.50
N MET A 227 21.63 53.34 13.86
CA MET A 227 21.08 52.01 14.16
C MET A 227 21.45 51.51 15.57
N ALA A 228 22.63 51.86 16.07
CA ALA A 228 23.07 51.47 17.41
C ALA A 228 22.33 52.20 18.56
N ALA A 229 21.78 53.38 18.29
CA ALA A 229 21.11 54.22 19.30
C ALA A 229 19.57 54.11 19.29
N CYS A 230 19.00 53.47 18.27
CA CYS A 230 17.55 53.38 18.08
C CYS A 230 16.94 52.12 18.69
N ILE A 231 15.61 52.10 18.77
CA ILE A 231 14.79 50.98 19.23
C ILE A 231 14.64 50.00 18.05
N PRO A 232 15.20 48.77 18.13
CA PRO A 232 15.23 47.84 17.01
C PRO A 232 13.85 47.39 16.49
N GLU A 233 12.85 47.31 17.36
CA GLU A 233 11.48 46.87 17.04
C GLU A 233 10.77 47.80 16.05
N PHE A 234 11.16 49.07 16.04
CA PHE A 234 10.67 50.05 15.08
C PHE A 234 11.43 50.00 13.74
N LEU A 235 12.53 49.24 13.60
CA LEU A 235 13.24 49.10 12.31
C LEU A 235 12.65 47.94 11.48
N ALA A 236 12.43 48.15 10.19
CA ALA A 236 12.14 47.06 9.25
C ALA A 236 13.46 46.39 8.80
N GLY A 237 13.64 45.11 9.12
CA GLY A 237 14.80 44.31 8.73
C GLY A 237 14.49 42.81 8.77
N PRO A 238 15.32 41.96 8.14
CA PRO A 238 15.09 40.51 8.15
C PRO A 238 15.03 39.99 9.60
N PRO A 239 14.08 39.07 9.91
CA PRO A 239 13.28 38.26 9.00
C PRO A 239 11.85 38.74 8.76
N THR A 240 11.34 39.72 9.52
CA THR A 240 10.01 40.30 9.29
C THR A 240 10.17 41.64 8.60
N PHE A 241 9.95 41.69 7.28
CA PHE A 241 10.01 42.92 6.46
C PHE A 241 8.95 43.99 6.83
N THR A 242 8.39 43.96 8.04
CA THR A 242 7.40 44.90 8.59
C THR A 242 7.88 45.37 9.96
N ALA A 243 8.01 46.69 10.14
CA ALA A 243 8.37 47.28 11.43
C ALA A 243 7.19 47.21 12.41
N GLN A 244 7.44 46.96 13.70
CA GLN A 244 6.36 46.86 14.71
C GLN A 244 5.84 48.24 15.11
N THR A 245 4.57 48.36 15.46
CA THR A 245 3.97 49.64 15.91
C THR A 245 4.06 49.85 17.42
N GLU A 246 4.57 48.89 18.18
CA GLU A 246 4.74 48.97 19.63
C GLU A 246 6.10 48.39 20.04
N ALA A 247 6.68 48.90 21.12
CA ALA A 247 7.93 48.41 21.70
C ALA A 247 7.89 48.48 23.23
N THR A 248 8.39 47.44 23.88
CA THR A 248 8.51 47.35 25.34
C THR A 248 9.97 47.32 25.75
N LYS A 249 10.37 48.17 26.70
CA LYS A 249 11.76 48.29 27.18
C LYS A 249 11.84 48.27 28.69
N THR A 250 12.68 47.40 29.23
CA THR A 250 13.03 47.37 30.64
C THR A 250 14.27 48.21 30.88
N VAL A 251 14.17 49.19 31.78
CA VAL A 251 15.29 50.05 32.20
C VAL A 251 15.71 49.65 33.60
N SER A 252 17.01 49.43 33.80
CA SER A 252 17.64 49.05 35.06
C SER A 252 18.56 50.17 35.60
N ASP A 253 19.17 49.96 36.77
CA ASP A 253 20.13 50.88 37.44
C ASP A 253 19.57 52.26 37.85
N LEU A 254 18.27 52.33 38.13
CA LEU A 254 17.61 53.52 38.68
C LEU A 254 17.77 53.61 40.21
N GLU A 255 17.76 54.82 40.75
CA GLU A 255 17.79 55.05 42.21
C GLU A 255 16.39 54.85 42.79
N ALA A 256 16.27 54.08 43.88
CA ALA A 256 15.00 53.83 44.56
C ALA A 256 14.34 55.13 45.06
N GLY A 257 13.01 55.19 45.01
CA GLY A 257 12.21 56.35 45.41
C GLY A 257 12.47 57.65 44.65
N THR A 258 13.07 57.58 43.46
CA THR A 258 13.47 58.75 42.66
C THR A 258 12.52 58.98 41.49
N GLU A 259 12.16 60.24 41.22
CA GLU A 259 11.34 60.64 40.08
C GLU A 259 12.19 60.67 38.78
N TYR A 260 11.69 60.00 37.75
CA TYR A 260 12.28 59.93 36.41
C TYR A 260 11.27 60.38 35.36
N VAL A 261 11.78 60.74 34.18
CA VAL A 261 10.99 61.05 32.99
C VAL A 261 11.52 60.23 31.82
N VAL A 262 10.65 59.47 31.16
CA VAL A 262 10.92 58.83 29.88
C VAL A 262 10.58 59.82 28.78
N TYR A 263 11.50 60.01 27.84
CA TYR A 263 11.28 60.76 26.60
C TYR A 263 11.38 59.79 25.43
N ALA A 264 10.41 59.79 24.52
CA ALA A 264 10.45 58.98 23.31
C ALA A 264 10.15 59.81 22.05
N ALA A 265 10.79 59.47 20.95
CA ALA A 265 10.49 60.03 19.63
C ALA A 265 10.49 58.95 18.55
N ILE A 266 9.57 59.06 17.58
CA ILE A 266 9.47 58.14 16.42
C ILE A 266 9.31 58.97 15.14
N GLY A 267 10.01 58.57 14.07
CA GLY A 267 9.97 59.25 12.77
C GLY A 267 10.37 58.35 11.60
N ASP A 268 10.36 58.92 10.40
CA ASP A 268 10.84 58.25 9.17
C ASP A 268 12.37 58.33 9.05
N TYR A 269 13.02 57.19 8.89
CA TYR A 269 14.47 57.01 8.80
C TYR A 269 15.11 57.85 7.68
N TYR A 270 14.53 57.87 6.48
CA TYR A 270 15.11 58.56 5.33
C TYR A 270 14.90 60.08 5.40
N ALA A 271 13.76 60.52 5.92
CA ALA A 271 13.49 61.94 6.18
C ALA A 271 14.48 62.51 7.21
N MET A 272 14.78 61.72 8.25
CA MET A 272 15.75 62.09 9.29
C MET A 272 17.19 62.06 8.79
N ALA A 273 17.59 61.03 8.04
CA ALA A 273 18.96 60.87 7.55
C ALA A 273 19.39 61.89 6.48
N THR A 274 18.45 62.54 5.79
CA THR A 274 18.77 63.43 4.65
C THR A 274 18.81 64.92 5.01
N SER A 275 18.24 65.34 6.14
CA SER A 275 18.01 66.77 6.44
C SER A 275 18.52 67.25 7.81
N ASN A 276 18.83 66.34 8.74
CA ASN A 276 19.08 66.66 10.17
C ASN A 276 17.96 67.48 10.83
N ASP A 277 16.76 67.52 10.23
CA ASP A 277 15.56 68.14 10.76
C ASP A 277 14.60 67.05 11.25
N TYR A 278 14.45 66.98 12.58
CA TYR A 278 13.63 65.99 13.27
C TYR A 278 12.29 66.57 13.73
N SER A 279 11.92 67.78 13.29
CA SER A 279 10.67 68.44 13.69
C SER A 279 9.39 67.71 13.24
N GLY A 280 9.49 66.82 12.25
CA GLY A 280 8.38 65.96 11.78
C GLY A 280 8.15 64.68 12.59
N CYS A 281 8.99 64.40 13.59
CA CYS A 281 8.89 63.22 14.44
C CYS A 281 7.85 63.40 15.54
N SER A 282 7.13 62.33 15.85
CA SER A 282 6.23 62.27 17.00
C SER A 282 7.08 62.24 18.27
N PHE A 283 6.65 62.94 19.32
CA PHE A 283 7.38 63.06 20.58
C PHE A 283 6.41 62.94 21.76
N ALA A 284 6.79 62.17 22.78
CA ALA A 284 6.09 62.09 24.05
C ALA A 284 7.06 62.00 25.22
N ALA A 285 6.61 62.46 26.38
CA ALA A 285 7.32 62.34 27.64
C ALA A 285 6.36 61.92 28.75
N VAL A 286 6.78 60.97 29.60
CA VAL A 286 5.98 60.47 30.72
C VAL A 286 6.84 60.35 31.97
N GLU A 287 6.33 60.89 33.08
CA GLU A 287 6.97 60.84 34.39
C GLU A 287 6.61 59.56 35.14
N PHE A 288 7.55 59.01 35.91
CA PHE A 288 7.33 57.90 36.83
C PHE A 288 8.23 57.98 38.06
N THR A 289 7.96 57.17 39.08
CA THR A 289 8.78 57.09 40.30
C THR A 289 9.11 55.63 40.60
N THR A 290 10.37 55.33 40.88
CA THR A 290 10.81 54.01 41.34
C THR A 290 10.27 53.70 42.73
N LYS A 291 10.06 52.42 43.05
CA LYS A 291 9.56 52.00 44.37
C LYS A 291 10.60 52.30 45.46
N THR A 292 10.15 52.44 46.71
CA THR A 292 11.02 52.65 47.88
C THR A 292 11.35 51.33 48.54
N ASP A 293 12.58 51.23 49.06
CA ASP A 293 13.21 50.06 49.67
C ASP A 293 12.26 49.38 50.69
N GLY A 294 11.69 48.25 50.30
CA GLY A 294 10.60 47.60 51.02
C GLY A 294 10.54 46.11 50.70
N GLY A 295 11.47 45.36 51.30
CA GLY A 295 11.66 43.92 51.10
C GLY A 295 10.36 43.10 51.06
N GLY A 296 10.17 42.46 49.91
CA GLY A 296 9.16 41.43 49.65
C GLY A 296 9.61 40.66 48.41
N GLU A 297 9.66 39.34 48.55
CA GLU A 297 10.20 38.35 47.62
C GLU A 297 9.81 38.59 46.15
N THR A 298 10.75 38.35 45.24
CA THR A 298 10.53 38.24 43.79
C THR A 298 9.37 37.28 43.57
N PRO A 299 8.25 37.69 42.93
CA PRO A 299 7.25 36.71 42.51
C PRO A 299 7.93 35.78 41.50
N GLU A 300 7.86 34.47 41.71
CA GLU A 300 8.05 33.53 40.62
C GLU A 300 7.17 33.99 39.45
N PRO A 301 7.65 33.95 38.20
CA PRO A 301 6.82 34.27 37.06
C PRO A 301 5.66 33.28 37.07
N THR A 302 4.47 33.74 37.45
CA THR A 302 3.26 32.95 37.33
C THR A 302 3.05 32.69 35.85
N VAL A 303 3.15 31.43 35.44
CA VAL A 303 2.83 30.98 34.08
C VAL A 303 1.47 31.57 33.70
N PRO A 304 1.37 32.36 32.62
CA PRO A 304 0.10 32.92 32.18
C PRO A 304 -0.91 31.78 31.94
N GLU A 305 -2.17 31.92 32.40
CA GLU A 305 -3.18 30.85 32.29
C GLU A 305 -3.39 30.37 30.84
N ASP A 306 -3.21 31.25 29.85
CA ASP A 306 -3.42 30.95 28.43
C ASP A 306 -2.14 30.52 27.69
N ALA A 307 -0.99 30.42 28.37
CA ALA A 307 0.27 30.04 27.73
C ALA A 307 0.26 28.56 27.29
N THR A 308 0.50 28.31 26.01
CA THR A 308 0.66 26.94 25.47
C THR A 308 2.10 26.48 25.49
N THR A 309 3.05 27.41 25.39
CA THR A 309 4.44 27.09 25.13
C THR A 309 5.35 28.07 25.86
N GLU A 310 6.38 27.53 26.48
CA GLU A 310 7.49 28.26 27.05
C GLU A 310 8.70 28.15 26.12
N LEU A 311 9.37 29.27 25.84
CA LEU A 311 10.68 29.30 25.23
C LEU A 311 11.69 29.78 26.28
N SER A 312 12.61 28.90 26.65
CA SER A 312 13.74 29.22 27.52
C SER A 312 15.05 29.18 26.76
N TYR A 313 15.96 30.10 27.06
CA TYR A 313 17.28 30.18 26.43
C TYR A 313 18.27 30.93 27.31
N GLN A 314 19.55 30.65 27.11
CA GLN A 314 20.64 31.36 27.78
C GLN A 314 21.34 32.30 26.79
N GLU A 315 21.42 33.58 27.11
CA GLU A 315 22.19 34.54 26.31
C GLU A 315 23.70 34.33 26.55
N ASN A 316 24.49 34.32 25.48
CA ASN A 316 25.93 34.10 25.59
C ASN A 316 26.59 35.15 26.50
N GLY A 317 27.28 34.68 27.54
CA GLY A 317 27.95 35.53 28.53
C GLY A 317 27.09 35.92 29.73
N LYS A 318 25.83 35.47 29.80
CA LYS A 318 24.98 35.59 31.00
C LYS A 318 24.76 34.22 31.64
N GLU A 319 24.75 34.16 32.97
CA GLU A 319 24.45 32.91 33.71
C GLU A 319 22.94 32.65 33.83
N GLU A 320 22.11 33.68 33.71
CA GLU A 320 20.65 33.57 33.84
C GLU A 320 20.00 32.98 32.59
N ILE A 321 18.97 32.15 32.80
CA ILE A 321 18.09 31.62 31.74
C ILE A 321 16.93 32.60 31.56
N THR A 322 16.77 33.12 30.35
CA THR A 322 15.60 33.91 29.96
C THR A 322 14.46 32.96 29.62
N THR A 323 13.25 33.25 30.12
CA THR A 323 12.04 32.46 29.88
C THR A 323 10.93 33.37 29.33
N VAL A 324 10.31 32.96 28.23
CA VAL A 324 9.23 33.71 27.56
C VAL A 324 8.06 32.77 27.26
N TYR A 325 6.84 33.20 27.56
CA TYR A 325 5.62 32.40 27.37
C TYR A 325 4.84 32.88 26.15
N TYR A 326 4.26 31.93 25.40
CA TYR A 326 3.47 32.17 24.19
C TYR A 326 2.12 31.47 24.28
N GLU A 327 1.06 32.13 23.79
CA GLU A 327 -0.29 31.56 23.64
C GLU A 327 -0.40 30.59 22.44
N LYS A 328 0.58 30.62 21.53
CA LYS A 328 0.63 29.76 20.34
C LYS A 328 2.03 29.20 20.14
N PHE A 329 2.08 27.92 19.80
CA PHE A 329 3.33 27.23 19.50
C PHE A 329 4.02 27.84 18.25
N GLU A 330 3.24 28.23 17.24
CA GLU A 330 3.76 28.84 16.01
C GLU A 330 4.52 30.14 16.30
N ASP A 331 3.97 30.99 17.18
CA ASP A 331 4.60 32.26 17.57
C ASP A 331 5.91 32.01 18.36
N ALA A 332 5.94 30.98 19.21
CA ALA A 332 7.15 30.55 19.91
C ALA A 332 8.25 30.09 18.93
N THR A 333 7.89 29.35 17.87
CA THR A 333 8.86 28.93 16.84
C THR A 333 9.39 30.10 16.01
N VAL A 334 8.55 31.10 15.71
CA VAL A 334 8.99 32.33 15.04
C VAL A 334 10.00 33.07 15.92
N ALA A 335 9.74 33.21 17.21
CA ALA A 335 10.65 33.85 18.15
C ALA A 335 11.97 33.07 18.33
N LEU A 336 11.89 31.73 18.41
CA LEU A 336 13.05 30.84 18.46
C LEU A 336 13.99 31.09 17.26
N ASN A 337 13.44 31.16 16.05
CA ASN A 337 14.24 31.23 14.82
C ASN A 337 15.02 32.55 14.68
N VAL A 338 14.60 33.62 15.37
CA VAL A 338 15.29 34.91 15.35
C VAL A 338 16.33 35.09 16.45
N LEU A 339 16.45 34.14 17.39
CA LEU A 339 17.42 34.23 18.48
C LEU A 339 18.86 34.30 17.95
N ALA A 340 19.59 35.31 18.42
CA ALA A 340 20.99 35.54 18.09
C ALA A 340 21.86 35.40 19.35
N ASN A 341 23.02 34.75 19.22
CA ASN A 341 23.99 34.59 20.31
C ASN A 341 23.42 33.93 21.59
N CYS A 342 22.55 32.93 21.45
CA CYS A 342 21.97 32.18 22.57
C CYS A 342 22.39 30.70 22.53
N SER A 343 22.35 30.03 23.68
CA SER A 343 22.60 28.60 23.90
C SER A 343 21.52 28.02 24.83
N ASN A 344 21.55 26.70 25.10
CA ASN A 344 20.61 26.01 26.00
C ASN A 344 19.13 26.32 25.69
N ILE A 345 18.79 26.29 24.40
CA ILE A 345 17.48 26.71 23.92
C ILE A 345 16.49 25.54 24.04
N THR A 346 15.39 25.76 24.78
CA THR A 346 14.35 24.76 25.00
C THR A 346 12.97 25.36 24.73
N LEU A 347 12.17 24.66 23.92
CA LEU A 347 10.73 24.86 23.81
C LEU A 347 10.04 23.84 24.70
N THR A 348 9.30 24.28 25.71
CA THR A 348 8.55 23.41 26.62
C THR A 348 7.06 23.56 26.39
N LEU A 349 6.36 22.47 26.15
CA LEU A 349 4.91 22.46 26.02
C LEU A 349 4.27 22.57 27.43
N LEU A 350 3.24 23.41 27.56
CA LEU A 350 2.58 23.66 28.86
C LEU A 350 1.15 23.11 28.91
N GLN A 351 0.57 22.79 27.76
CA GLN A 351 -0.73 22.14 27.61
C GLN A 351 -0.87 21.51 26.21
N ASP A 352 -1.86 20.63 26.05
CA ASP A 352 -2.20 20.07 24.73
C ASP A 352 -2.45 21.19 23.71
N THR A 353 -1.73 21.14 22.60
CA THR A 353 -1.71 22.21 21.61
C THR A 353 -1.92 21.65 20.21
N THR A 354 -2.60 22.39 19.34
CA THR A 354 -2.82 22.01 17.94
C THR A 354 -2.18 23.02 17.01
N ILE A 355 -1.35 22.54 16.08
CA ILE A 355 -0.75 23.32 15.00
C ILE A 355 -1.41 22.97 13.66
N GLN A 356 -1.63 23.96 12.79
CA GLN A 356 -2.29 23.76 11.50
C GLN A 356 -1.59 24.47 10.34
N PRO A 357 -1.32 23.78 9.22
CA PRO A 357 -0.78 24.41 8.03
C PRO A 357 -1.85 25.28 7.37
N THR A 358 -1.47 26.46 6.88
CA THR A 358 -2.39 27.44 6.28
C THR A 358 -2.54 27.29 4.77
N LYS A 359 -1.68 26.50 4.11
CA LYS A 359 -1.67 26.30 2.66
C LYS A 359 -1.31 24.86 2.29
N ALA A 360 -1.75 24.44 1.10
CA ALA A 360 -1.30 23.20 0.48
C ALA A 360 0.23 23.19 0.33
N TYR A 361 0.86 22.03 0.57
CA TYR A 361 2.33 21.86 0.55
C TYR A 361 3.07 22.80 1.53
N GLY A 362 2.41 23.23 2.60
CA GLY A 362 2.99 24.00 3.69
C GLY A 362 3.18 23.17 4.96
N TYR A 363 3.95 23.74 5.88
CA TYR A 363 4.13 23.25 7.25
C TYR A 363 3.36 24.15 8.22
N ALA A 364 2.94 23.59 9.37
CA ALA A 364 2.23 24.33 10.40
C ALA A 364 3.18 25.17 11.26
N ALA A 365 4.33 24.60 11.63
CA ALA A 365 5.40 25.27 12.36
C ALA A 365 6.76 24.84 11.82
N VAL A 366 7.77 25.71 11.93
CA VAL A 366 9.11 25.47 11.40
C VAL A 366 10.16 25.86 12.43
N ILE A 367 11.09 24.95 12.71
CA ILE A 367 12.26 25.17 13.58
C ILE A 367 13.51 25.23 12.70
N GLN A 368 14.25 26.33 12.82
CA GLN A 368 15.46 26.63 12.03
C GLN A 368 16.66 26.94 12.93
N LYS A 369 16.56 26.58 14.21
CA LYS A 369 17.60 26.79 15.23
C LYS A 369 17.80 25.50 16.01
N SER A 370 19.05 25.20 16.38
CA SER A 370 19.34 24.10 17.30
C SER A 370 18.65 24.33 18.64
N CYS A 371 17.82 23.39 19.07
CA CYS A 371 17.06 23.47 20.31
C CYS A 371 16.58 22.10 20.78
N THR A 372 16.10 22.05 22.02
CA THR A 372 15.29 20.93 22.54
C THR A 372 13.82 21.31 22.48
N LEU A 373 12.96 20.44 21.95
CA LEU A 373 11.52 20.47 22.17
C LEU A 373 11.17 19.46 23.26
N ASP A 374 10.75 19.96 24.42
CA ASP A 374 10.25 19.19 25.53
C ASP A 374 8.72 19.17 25.52
N LEU A 375 8.15 17.99 25.28
CA LEU A 375 6.70 17.79 25.25
C LEU A 375 6.08 17.84 26.65
N ASN A 376 6.87 17.63 27.71
CA ASN A 376 6.46 17.81 29.11
C ASN A 376 5.10 17.16 29.44
N GLY A 377 4.86 15.95 28.93
CA GLY A 377 3.64 15.17 29.17
C GLY A 377 2.41 15.58 28.34
N TYR A 378 2.55 16.54 27.43
CA TYR A 378 1.44 17.08 26.65
C TYR A 378 1.48 16.65 25.17
N VAL A 379 0.33 16.79 24.51
CA VAL A 379 0.13 16.40 23.11
C VAL A 379 0.29 17.60 22.19
N LEU A 380 1.25 17.54 21.25
CA LEU A 380 1.32 18.44 20.11
C LEU A 380 0.61 17.81 18.90
N THR A 381 -0.62 18.25 18.62
CA THR A 381 -1.41 17.74 17.49
C THR A 381 -1.11 18.52 16.20
N ALA A 382 -0.55 17.85 15.21
CA ALA A 382 -0.45 18.35 13.84
C ALA A 382 -1.72 17.99 13.06
N TYR A 383 -2.59 18.99 12.80
CA TYR A 383 -3.87 18.76 12.13
C TYR A 383 -3.93 19.41 10.74
N SER A 384 -4.43 18.69 9.74
CA SER A 384 -4.73 19.26 8.41
C SER A 384 -6.08 18.83 7.87
N GLY A 385 -6.89 19.82 7.49
CA GLY A 385 -8.15 19.64 6.76
C GLY A 385 -8.07 20.01 5.28
N ILE A 386 -6.87 20.24 4.73
CA ILE A 386 -6.69 20.74 3.36
C ILE A 386 -6.86 19.57 2.38
N VAL A 387 -8.03 19.50 1.74
CA VAL A 387 -8.43 18.41 0.84
C VAL A 387 -7.53 18.34 -0.40
N GLY A 388 -7.13 17.13 -0.78
CA GLY A 388 -6.39 16.85 -2.01
C GLY A 388 -4.94 17.33 -2.01
N SER A 389 -4.38 17.65 -0.83
CA SER A 389 -3.02 18.19 -0.68
C SER A 389 -2.24 17.43 0.37
N ILE A 390 -0.91 17.42 0.21
CA ILE A 390 0.04 16.94 1.23
C ILE A 390 0.49 18.16 2.04
N THR A 391 0.56 18.01 3.36
CA THR A 391 0.99 19.06 4.29
C THR A 391 1.93 18.48 5.35
N GLY A 392 2.64 19.33 6.08
CA GLY A 392 3.42 18.91 7.25
C GLY A 392 2.99 19.64 8.52
N GLY A 393 3.21 19.00 9.66
CA GLY A 393 3.01 19.55 10.99
C GLY A 393 4.20 20.41 11.39
N LEU A 394 5.13 19.80 12.12
CA LEU A 394 6.37 20.42 12.56
C LEU A 394 7.50 20.09 11.57
N LEU A 395 8.11 21.11 10.98
CA LEU A 395 9.34 20.99 10.17
C LEU A 395 10.55 21.42 11.00
N VAL A 396 11.64 20.68 10.87
CA VAL A 396 12.99 21.09 11.29
C VAL A 396 13.85 21.23 10.04
N GLU A 397 14.52 22.37 9.84
CA GLU A 397 15.38 22.57 8.66
C GLU A 397 16.57 23.51 8.92
N GLY A 398 17.53 23.55 7.99
CA GLY A 398 18.77 24.30 8.11
C GLY A 398 19.87 23.53 8.86
N GLU A 399 20.93 24.25 9.22
CA GLU A 399 22.06 23.69 9.98
C GLU A 399 21.71 23.67 11.47
N VAL A 400 21.15 22.55 11.93
CA VAL A 400 20.55 22.44 13.27
C VAL A 400 20.81 21.10 13.94
N HIS A 401 20.91 21.15 15.27
CA HIS A 401 20.82 20.00 16.15
C HIS A 401 19.49 20.08 16.91
N PHE A 402 18.60 19.12 16.64
CA PHE A 402 17.25 19.11 17.20
C PHE A 402 17.05 17.90 18.11
N VAL A 403 16.62 18.15 19.34
CA VAL A 403 16.31 17.12 20.33
C VAL A 403 14.81 17.16 20.63
N LEU A 404 14.11 16.04 20.49
CA LEU A 404 12.74 15.86 20.95
C LEU A 404 12.75 15.02 22.23
N THR A 405 12.22 15.55 23.32
CA THR A 405 12.19 14.89 24.62
C THR A 405 10.83 15.05 25.30
N ASP A 406 10.62 14.29 26.35
CA ASP A 406 9.53 14.49 27.29
C ASP A 406 10.09 14.38 28.71
N SER A 407 10.16 15.50 29.42
CA SER A 407 10.66 15.54 30.80
C SER A 407 9.64 15.11 31.85
N SER A 408 8.38 14.86 31.45
CA SER A 408 7.34 14.46 32.40
C SER A 408 7.65 13.10 33.05
N GLU A 409 7.24 12.94 34.31
CA GLU A 409 7.45 11.70 35.06
C GLU A 409 6.80 10.49 34.38
N GLU A 410 5.64 10.69 33.75
CA GLU A 410 4.85 9.64 33.09
C GLU A 410 5.30 9.35 31.65
N ARG A 411 6.19 10.16 31.06
CA ARG A 411 6.63 10.05 29.65
C ARG A 411 5.47 9.94 28.65
N SER A 412 4.44 10.75 28.87
CA SER A 412 3.16 10.71 28.14
C SER A 412 3.06 11.70 26.97
N GLY A 413 4.05 12.57 26.83
CA GLY A 413 4.14 13.59 25.79
C GLY A 413 4.30 12.98 24.41
N MET A 414 3.55 13.52 23.45
CA MET A 414 3.54 12.98 22.09
C MET A 414 3.27 14.01 21.00
N ILE A 415 3.78 13.76 19.81
CA ILE A 415 3.35 14.43 18.58
C ILE A 415 2.29 13.56 17.89
N LEU A 416 1.10 14.13 17.62
CA LEU A 416 -0.03 13.43 17.02
C LEU A 416 -0.34 13.98 15.62
N SER A 417 -0.15 13.19 14.57
CA SER A 417 -0.63 13.49 13.21
C SER A 417 -2.12 13.19 13.09
N LYS A 418 -2.90 14.15 12.59
CA LYS A 418 -4.33 13.98 12.33
C LYS A 418 -4.75 14.62 11.01
N ALA A 419 -5.15 13.78 10.06
CA ALA A 419 -5.72 14.22 8.79
C ALA A 419 -7.26 14.22 8.81
N GLY A 420 -7.87 15.23 8.20
CA GLY A 420 -9.26 15.21 7.79
C GLY A 420 -9.52 14.30 6.58
N SER A 421 -10.78 14.23 6.13
CA SER A 421 -11.16 13.40 4.99
C SER A 421 -10.44 13.87 3.71
N ALA A 422 -9.73 12.96 3.04
CA ALA A 422 -8.97 13.23 1.82
C ALA A 422 -7.87 14.32 1.96
N SER A 423 -7.36 14.54 3.16
CA SER A 423 -6.10 15.28 3.39
C SER A 423 -4.98 14.33 3.83
N MET A 424 -3.74 14.80 3.75
CA MET A 424 -2.56 14.08 4.23
C MET A 424 -1.68 15.05 5.03
N ILE A 425 -1.20 14.60 6.19
CA ILE A 425 -0.23 15.35 6.99
C ILE A 425 0.86 14.42 7.50
N THR A 426 2.12 14.87 7.41
CA THR A 426 3.23 14.29 8.17
C THR A 426 3.36 15.05 9.49
N GLY A 427 3.27 14.38 10.63
CA GLY A 427 3.31 15.03 11.95
C GLY A 427 4.64 15.72 12.24
N LEU A 428 5.74 14.99 12.08
CA LEU A 428 7.10 15.47 12.25
C LEU A 428 7.93 15.25 10.98
N ALA A 429 8.51 16.33 10.47
CA ALA A 429 9.42 16.32 9.32
C ALA A 429 10.80 16.85 9.74
N ILE A 430 11.81 15.99 9.70
CA ILE A 430 13.21 16.35 9.88
C ILE A 430 13.81 16.57 8.50
N GLY A 431 13.87 17.83 8.09
CA GLY A 431 14.13 18.25 6.73
C GLY A 431 12.89 18.11 5.84
N SER A 432 12.78 19.02 4.86
CA SER A 432 11.59 19.09 4.01
C SER A 432 11.60 18.01 2.93
N GLY A 433 10.51 17.21 2.90
CA GLY A 433 10.27 16.22 1.85
C GLY A 433 9.68 16.79 0.55
N PHE A 434 9.30 18.07 0.53
CA PHE A 434 8.81 18.73 -0.68
C PHE A 434 9.96 19.10 -1.62
N SER A 435 9.67 19.27 -2.92
CA SER A 435 10.68 19.75 -3.87
C SER A 435 10.90 21.25 -3.74
N ASP A 436 12.09 21.73 -4.10
CA ASP A 436 12.46 23.16 -4.03
C ASP A 436 11.55 24.07 -4.87
N SER A 437 10.91 23.51 -5.89
CA SER A 437 9.90 24.21 -6.70
C SER A 437 8.58 24.48 -5.97
N VAL A 438 8.35 23.81 -4.84
CA VAL A 438 7.11 23.88 -4.05
C VAL A 438 7.38 24.55 -2.70
N TYR A 439 8.51 24.20 -2.07
CA TYR A 439 8.95 24.74 -0.79
C TYR A 439 10.44 25.07 -0.87
N GLU A 440 10.79 26.34 -0.69
CA GLU A 440 12.18 26.78 -0.67
C GLU A 440 12.85 26.30 0.63
N LYS A 441 13.73 25.31 0.52
CA LYS A 441 14.39 24.68 1.67
C LYS A 441 15.52 25.56 2.20
N LEU A 442 15.68 25.59 3.51
CA LEU A 442 16.89 26.12 4.13
C LEU A 442 18.01 25.06 4.09
N PRO A 443 19.13 25.31 3.39
CA PRO A 443 20.23 24.34 3.33
C PRO A 443 20.94 24.21 4.69
N GLY A 444 21.42 23.02 4.98
CA GLY A 444 22.22 22.72 6.16
C GLY A 444 22.06 21.26 6.59
N ASP A 445 23.04 20.79 7.36
CA ASP A 445 23.02 19.44 7.92
C ASP A 445 22.18 19.41 9.20
N ILE A 446 21.28 18.43 9.30
CA ILE A 446 20.42 18.23 10.46
C ILE A 446 20.91 17.01 11.23
N THR A 447 21.07 17.17 12.54
CA THR A 447 21.19 16.04 13.49
C THR A 447 19.95 15.99 14.36
N PHE A 448 19.39 14.80 14.54
CA PHE A 448 18.12 14.60 15.22
C PHE A 448 18.25 13.55 16.34
N GLU A 449 17.77 13.88 17.52
CA GLU A 449 17.63 12.94 18.63
C GLU A 449 16.19 12.94 19.14
N MET A 450 15.66 11.76 19.43
CA MET A 450 14.33 11.55 19.99
C MET A 450 14.46 10.68 21.24
N ASN A 451 14.19 11.24 22.41
CA ASN A 451 14.56 10.67 23.70
C ASN A 451 13.34 10.46 24.60
N GLY A 452 12.86 9.22 24.70
CA GLY A 452 11.73 8.86 25.56
C GLY A 452 10.41 9.50 25.16
N THR A 453 10.11 9.60 23.86
CA THR A 453 8.91 10.29 23.35
C THR A 453 8.10 9.43 22.37
N VAL A 454 6.89 9.89 22.05
CA VAL A 454 6.00 9.22 21.09
C VAL A 454 5.67 10.14 19.91
N VAL A 455 5.79 9.62 18.68
CA VAL A 455 5.24 10.26 17.47
C VAL A 455 4.19 9.30 16.89
N LYS A 456 2.96 9.76 16.66
CA LYS A 456 1.84 8.89 16.35
C LYS A 456 0.94 9.47 15.26
N ASP A 457 0.52 8.62 14.33
CA ASP A 457 -0.58 8.87 13.43
C ASP A 457 -1.90 8.38 14.06
N ALA A 458 -2.94 9.20 13.99
CA ALA A 458 -4.25 8.87 14.56
C ALA A 458 -4.90 7.60 13.96
N ASN A 459 -4.53 7.21 12.74
CA ASN A 459 -5.05 6.06 12.01
C ASN A 459 -3.99 4.95 11.84
N TYR A 460 -2.95 4.91 12.67
CA TYR A 460 -1.85 3.94 12.57
C TYR A 460 -2.33 2.47 12.58
N ASP A 461 -3.47 2.19 13.22
CA ASP A 461 -4.09 0.87 13.35
C ASP A 461 -5.09 0.54 12.22
N GLN A 462 -5.39 1.50 11.34
CA GLN A 462 -6.33 1.32 10.23
C GLN A 462 -5.59 0.81 8.98
N PRO A 463 -5.89 -0.40 8.45
CA PRO A 463 -5.12 -1.02 7.36
C PRO A 463 -4.91 -0.15 6.11
N LYS A 464 -5.96 0.58 5.69
CA LYS A 464 -6.01 1.33 4.44
C LYS A 464 -5.81 2.85 4.59
N ALA A 465 -5.55 3.34 5.80
CA ALA A 465 -5.37 4.77 6.02
C ALA A 465 -3.97 5.22 5.57
N VAL A 466 -3.87 6.49 5.13
CA VAL A 466 -2.59 7.16 4.94
C VAL A 466 -2.00 7.50 6.31
N LYS A 467 -0.70 7.27 6.51
CA LYS A 467 -0.04 7.33 7.82
C LYS A 467 1.23 8.20 7.82
N GLY A 468 1.09 9.47 7.50
CA GLY A 468 2.21 10.41 7.55
C GLY A 468 2.62 10.67 9.00
N CYS A 469 3.54 9.87 9.53
CA CYS A 469 3.93 9.97 10.93
C CYS A 469 5.25 10.75 11.06
N LEU A 470 6.35 10.14 10.62
CA LEU A 470 7.70 10.69 10.69
C LEU A 470 8.36 10.64 9.31
N SER A 471 8.82 11.78 8.83
CA SER A 471 9.63 11.89 7.62
C SER A 471 10.98 12.47 7.97
N ILE A 472 12.05 11.85 7.48
CA ILE A 472 13.42 12.32 7.67
C ILE A 472 14.04 12.42 6.27
N SER A 473 14.44 13.62 5.84
CA SER A 473 14.97 13.84 4.49
C SER A 473 16.46 13.52 4.40
N ASP A 474 17.02 13.71 3.20
CA ASP A 474 18.44 13.62 2.87
C ASP A 474 19.28 14.79 3.41
N SER A 475 18.65 15.77 4.07
CA SER A 475 19.35 16.84 4.81
C SER A 475 19.77 16.38 6.22
N CYS A 476 19.25 15.23 6.67
CA CYS A 476 19.63 14.62 7.93
C CYS A 476 20.90 13.77 7.75
N VAL A 477 21.92 14.05 8.56
CA VAL A 477 23.18 13.27 8.57
C VAL A 477 23.18 12.19 9.65
N SER A 478 22.45 12.40 10.75
CA SER A 478 22.23 11.39 11.78
C SER A 478 20.90 11.60 12.50
N ALA A 479 20.18 10.52 12.72
CA ALA A 479 18.97 10.46 13.53
C ALA A 479 19.09 9.33 14.56
N GLU A 480 18.80 9.63 15.82
CA GLU A 480 18.82 8.66 16.92
C GLU A 480 17.47 8.65 17.64
N LEU A 481 16.85 7.49 17.75
CA LEU A 481 15.66 7.27 18.57
C LEU A 481 16.07 6.40 19.76
N ASN A 482 15.97 6.97 20.96
CA ASN A 482 16.31 6.34 22.23
C ASN A 482 15.03 6.21 23.08
N ASP A 483 14.71 5.00 23.51
CA ASP A 483 13.53 4.70 24.34
C ASP A 483 12.21 5.27 23.76
N SER A 484 12.13 5.38 22.43
CA SER A 484 11.11 6.16 21.73
C SER A 484 10.19 5.28 20.90
N VAL A 485 8.97 5.76 20.66
CA VAL A 485 7.94 5.00 19.94
C VAL A 485 7.34 5.79 18.79
N VAL A 486 7.30 5.19 17.61
CA VAL A 486 6.62 5.72 16.44
C VAL A 486 5.46 4.82 16.04
N TYR A 487 4.23 5.34 16.12
CA TYR A 487 3.02 4.64 15.69
C TYR A 487 2.55 5.19 14.35
N GLY A 488 2.96 4.58 13.24
CA GLY A 488 2.65 5.03 11.88
C GLY A 488 3.80 4.78 10.91
N ALA A 489 3.66 5.26 9.66
CA ALA A 489 4.70 5.03 8.66
C ALA A 489 5.86 6.01 8.83
N VAL A 490 7.08 5.49 8.65
CA VAL A 490 8.35 6.22 8.68
C VAL A 490 8.99 6.18 7.30
N THR A 491 9.39 7.33 6.79
CA THR A 491 10.23 7.42 5.59
C THR A 491 11.50 8.18 5.95
N THR A 492 12.66 7.55 5.75
CA THR A 492 13.95 8.18 6.04
C THR A 492 14.88 8.12 4.83
N ASN A 493 15.44 9.27 4.48
CA ASN A 493 16.58 9.41 3.59
C ASN A 493 17.81 9.94 4.33
N CYS A 494 17.79 9.92 5.67
CA CYS A 494 18.93 10.29 6.49
C CYS A 494 20.11 9.37 6.18
N ASP A 495 21.34 9.89 6.26
CA ASP A 495 22.55 9.07 6.07
C ASP A 495 22.61 7.90 7.07
N SER A 496 22.15 8.11 8.30
CA SER A 496 22.04 7.07 9.34
C SER A 496 20.86 7.31 10.27
N LEU A 497 20.05 6.27 10.48
CA LEU A 497 19.02 6.18 11.52
C LEU A 497 19.39 5.07 12.50
N GLU A 498 19.52 5.40 13.78
CA GLU A 498 19.77 4.46 14.86
C GLU A 498 18.54 4.37 15.77
N LEU A 499 18.11 3.14 16.06
CA LEU A 499 17.04 2.82 17.00
C LEU A 499 17.65 2.08 18.20
N ASN A 500 17.53 2.67 19.38
CA ASN A 500 18.00 2.12 20.64
C ASN A 500 16.81 1.92 21.59
N ASN A 501 16.54 0.68 21.96
CA ASN A 501 15.37 0.30 22.78
C ASN A 501 14.06 0.98 22.31
N SER A 502 13.89 1.08 21.00
CA SER A 502 12.85 1.89 20.36
C SER A 502 11.92 1.05 19.50
N ARG A 503 10.73 1.58 19.22
CA ARG A 503 9.68 0.84 18.53
C ARG A 503 9.04 1.63 17.41
N VAL A 504 8.92 1.02 16.23
CA VAL A 504 8.12 1.53 15.12
C VAL A 504 7.02 0.53 14.80
N GLU A 505 5.77 0.94 14.80
CA GLU A 505 4.64 0.05 14.50
C GLU A 505 3.58 0.73 13.64
N ALA A 506 3.05 0.00 12.66
CA ALA A 506 1.81 0.36 11.98
C ALA A 506 1.05 -0.90 11.53
N ASN A 507 -0.23 -0.75 11.20
CA ASN A 507 -1.05 -1.79 10.58
C ASN A 507 -1.26 -1.46 9.09
N THR A 508 -0.35 -1.82 8.19
CA THR A 508 -0.41 -1.37 6.78
C THR A 508 -0.77 -2.48 5.82
N GLU A 509 -1.87 -2.32 5.08
CA GLU A 509 -2.27 -3.17 3.95
C GLU A 509 -1.63 -2.67 2.66
N GLY A 510 -0.79 -3.49 2.02
CA GLY A 510 -0.18 -3.17 0.72
C GLY A 510 0.80 -1.99 0.76
N GLN A 511 1.23 -1.54 1.94
CA GLN A 511 2.16 -0.44 2.14
C GLN A 511 3.34 -0.86 3.02
N ARG A 512 4.26 0.09 3.25
CA ARG A 512 5.48 -0.07 4.05
C ARG A 512 5.33 0.61 5.40
N VAL A 513 5.79 -0.02 6.47
CA VAL A 513 5.91 0.63 7.80
C VAL A 513 7.12 1.55 7.82
N LEU A 514 8.28 1.07 7.38
CA LEU A 514 9.50 1.87 7.28
C LEU A 514 10.15 1.72 5.90
N THR A 515 10.47 2.87 5.28
CA THR A 515 11.30 2.92 4.07
C THR A 515 12.58 3.70 4.37
N PHE A 516 13.74 3.14 4.01
CA PHE A 516 15.03 3.80 4.22
C PHE A 516 15.95 3.72 2.99
N SER A 517 16.83 4.71 2.83
CA SER A 517 17.83 4.77 1.75
C SER A 517 19.28 4.96 2.23
N GLY A 518 19.49 5.43 3.47
CA GLY A 518 20.78 5.46 4.15
C GLY A 518 21.04 4.18 4.95
N LYS A 519 21.59 4.32 6.16
CA LYS A 519 21.84 3.23 7.10
C LYS A 519 20.73 3.13 8.15
N LEU A 520 20.39 1.91 8.53
CA LEU A 520 19.50 1.59 9.65
C LEU A 520 20.25 0.70 10.64
N ILE A 521 20.43 1.19 11.87
CA ILE A 521 21.06 0.46 12.97
C ILE A 521 19.99 0.24 14.04
N MET A 522 19.82 -0.99 14.49
CA MET A 522 18.83 -1.35 15.51
C MET A 522 19.51 -2.12 16.64
N ASN A 523 19.36 -1.60 17.85
CA ASN A 523 19.80 -2.22 19.10
C ASN A 523 18.60 -2.35 20.04
N GLU A 524 18.28 -3.57 20.47
CA GLU A 524 17.16 -3.85 21.39
C GLU A 524 15.81 -3.28 20.91
N SER A 525 15.60 -3.18 19.58
CA SER A 525 14.51 -2.40 18.98
C SER A 525 13.55 -3.23 18.14
N VAL A 526 12.34 -2.72 17.91
CA VAL A 526 11.29 -3.43 17.18
C VAL A 526 10.70 -2.58 16.05
N ILE A 527 10.59 -3.15 14.86
CA ILE A 527 9.74 -2.62 13.79
C ILE A 527 8.67 -3.67 13.45
N ALA A 528 7.40 -3.30 13.49
CA ALA A 528 6.29 -4.25 13.29
C ALA A 528 5.24 -3.72 12.30
N ASN A 529 4.84 -4.58 11.36
CA ASN A 529 3.58 -4.44 10.65
C ASN A 529 2.56 -5.42 11.24
N THR A 530 1.52 -4.90 11.88
CA THR A 530 0.49 -5.73 12.54
C THR A 530 -0.66 -6.14 11.62
N TYR A 531 -0.62 -5.79 10.34
CA TYR A 531 -1.61 -6.23 9.37
C TYR A 531 -1.48 -7.73 9.09
N ASP A 532 -2.56 -8.49 9.27
CA ASP A 532 -2.63 -9.96 9.17
C ASP A 532 -3.53 -10.45 8.00
N GLY A 533 -3.92 -9.53 7.10
CA GLY A 533 -4.76 -9.87 5.96
C GLY A 533 -3.98 -10.42 4.76
N SER A 534 -4.68 -10.73 3.66
CA SER A 534 -4.09 -11.43 2.51
C SER A 534 -3.30 -10.55 1.52
N ALA A 535 -3.11 -9.27 1.83
CA ALA A 535 -2.46 -8.34 0.90
C ALA A 535 -0.94 -8.35 1.10
N GLU A 536 -0.18 -8.30 0.01
CA GLU A 536 1.29 -8.22 0.03
C GLU A 536 1.75 -6.89 0.63
N SER A 537 1.93 -6.90 1.94
CA SER A 537 2.43 -5.77 2.71
C SER A 537 3.92 -5.94 2.96
N CYS A 538 4.61 -4.87 3.37
CA CYS A 538 6.03 -4.94 3.69
C CYS A 538 6.32 -4.19 5.00
N THR A 539 7.08 -4.76 5.93
CA THR A 539 7.41 -4.04 7.17
C THR A 539 8.52 -3.03 6.90
N VAL A 540 9.71 -3.51 6.50
CA VAL A 540 10.88 -2.66 6.23
C VAL A 540 11.31 -2.81 4.77
N SER A 541 11.57 -1.69 4.11
CA SER A 541 12.10 -1.69 2.75
C SER A 541 13.30 -0.77 2.58
N TYR A 542 14.36 -1.31 1.99
CA TYR A 542 15.50 -0.53 1.52
C TYR A 542 15.31 -0.12 0.05
N TYR A 543 15.53 1.16 -0.26
CA TYR A 543 15.52 1.66 -1.63
C TYR A 543 16.55 2.77 -1.83
N ARG A 544 17.62 2.49 -2.57
CA ARG A 544 18.60 3.50 -3.00
C ARG A 544 18.94 3.35 -4.47
N GLY A 545 19.09 4.49 -5.13
CA GLY A 545 19.41 4.58 -6.55
C GLY A 545 20.83 5.06 -6.87
N ALA A 546 21.46 4.50 -7.90
CA ALA A 546 22.73 4.97 -8.43
C ALA A 546 22.88 4.70 -9.94
N ASN A 547 23.40 5.68 -10.67
CA ASN A 547 23.69 5.57 -12.11
C ASN A 547 24.96 4.74 -12.42
N GLU A 548 25.89 4.73 -11.46
CA GLU A 548 27.18 4.03 -11.48
C GLU A 548 27.24 3.04 -10.32
N ILE A 549 28.18 2.09 -10.36
CA ILE A 549 28.39 1.15 -9.26
C ILE A 549 28.93 1.93 -8.05
N VAL A 550 28.15 2.00 -6.97
CA VAL A 550 28.53 2.67 -5.72
C VAL A 550 28.49 1.67 -4.57
N ASP A 551 29.57 1.59 -3.80
CA ASP A 551 29.61 0.85 -2.54
C ASP A 551 29.16 1.77 -1.40
N VAL A 552 28.08 1.38 -0.72
CA VAL A 552 27.49 2.14 0.39
C VAL A 552 27.77 1.50 1.76
N GLY A 553 28.50 0.37 1.77
CA GLY A 553 28.84 -0.40 2.97
C GLY A 553 27.63 -1.09 3.61
N THR A 554 27.71 -1.33 4.92
CA THR A 554 26.62 -1.91 5.70
C THR A 554 25.45 -0.93 5.83
N ILE A 555 24.31 -1.30 5.24
CA ILE A 555 23.08 -0.49 5.25
C ILE A 555 22.14 -0.87 6.39
N LEU A 556 22.25 -2.10 6.91
CA LEU A 556 21.37 -2.61 7.94
C LEU A 556 22.16 -3.42 8.95
N LYS A 557 22.03 -3.08 10.23
CA LYS A 557 22.62 -3.83 11.33
C LYS A 557 21.58 -4.03 12.44
N LEU A 558 21.29 -5.28 12.79
CA LEU A 558 20.38 -5.62 13.89
C LEU A 558 21.15 -6.35 14.99
N THR A 559 20.91 -5.96 16.24
CA THR A 559 21.38 -6.65 17.45
C THR A 559 20.23 -6.69 18.45
N ASP A 560 19.87 -7.87 18.96
CA ASP A 560 18.74 -8.05 19.90
C ASP A 560 17.43 -7.37 19.42
N SER A 561 17.21 -7.32 18.11
CA SER A 561 16.20 -6.48 17.48
C SER A 561 15.29 -7.29 16.56
N THR A 562 14.02 -6.87 16.44
CA THR A 562 13.03 -7.59 15.65
C THR A 562 12.43 -6.74 14.54
N ILE A 563 12.38 -7.27 13.31
CA ILE A 563 11.51 -6.79 12.24
C ILE A 563 10.43 -7.87 12.02
N SER A 564 9.16 -7.50 12.13
CA SER A 564 8.05 -8.46 12.06
C SER A 564 6.92 -8.03 11.12
N ALA A 565 6.29 -8.98 10.45
CA ALA A 565 5.12 -8.79 9.59
C ALA A 565 4.03 -9.82 9.92
N GLY A 566 2.83 -9.37 10.27
CA GLY A 566 1.66 -10.24 10.40
C GLY A 566 1.22 -10.86 9.06
N SER A 567 1.54 -10.20 7.95
CA SER A 567 1.35 -10.70 6.58
C SER A 567 2.29 -9.99 5.62
N GLY A 568 2.67 -10.67 4.53
CA GLY A 568 3.59 -10.13 3.53
C GLY A 568 5.07 -10.21 3.93
N THR A 569 5.90 -9.34 3.38
CA THR A 569 7.36 -9.39 3.55
C THR A 569 7.82 -8.66 4.81
N ALA A 570 8.65 -9.28 5.65
CA ALA A 570 9.23 -8.57 6.80
C ALA A 570 10.34 -7.59 6.37
N LEU A 571 11.31 -8.04 5.59
CA LEU A 571 12.40 -7.22 5.08
C LEU A 571 12.51 -7.31 3.54
N ASN A 572 12.38 -6.19 2.85
CA ASN A 572 12.56 -6.08 1.40
C ASN A 572 13.82 -5.28 1.06
N LEU A 573 14.76 -5.92 0.36
CA LEU A 573 16.04 -5.35 -0.06
C LEU A 573 16.05 -5.13 -1.58
N GLY A 574 15.96 -3.87 -2.00
CA GLY A 574 16.00 -3.52 -3.41
C GLY A 574 17.40 -3.61 -4.03
N MET A 575 17.55 -4.28 -5.18
CA MET A 575 18.76 -4.26 -6.01
C MET A 575 18.53 -3.64 -7.40
N ASN A 576 17.55 -2.75 -7.54
CA ASN A 576 17.13 -2.23 -8.84
C ASN A 576 18.11 -1.22 -9.48
N GLN A 577 19.15 -0.81 -8.76
CA GLN A 577 20.10 0.22 -9.19
C GLN A 577 21.50 -0.15 -8.66
N LYS A 578 22.58 0.22 -9.37
CA LYS A 578 23.95 -0.31 -9.23
C LYS A 578 24.59 0.02 -7.86
N VAL A 579 24.09 -0.53 -6.78
CA VAL A 579 24.53 -0.26 -5.41
C VAL A 579 25.07 -1.56 -4.82
N LYS A 580 26.26 -1.49 -4.20
CA LYS A 580 26.82 -2.56 -3.37
C LYS A 580 26.55 -2.26 -1.90
N TYR A 581 25.96 -3.20 -1.18
CA TYR A 581 25.62 -3.06 0.23
C TYR A 581 25.77 -4.36 1.02
N ALA A 582 25.89 -4.21 2.34
CA ALA A 582 25.89 -5.31 3.29
C ALA A 582 24.74 -5.20 4.33
N VAL A 583 24.28 -6.34 4.84
CA VAL A 583 23.26 -6.49 5.89
C VAL A 583 23.79 -7.46 6.94
N ASP A 584 23.84 -7.02 8.20
CA ASP A 584 24.36 -7.79 9.33
C ASP A 584 23.23 -8.10 10.33
N LEU A 585 22.85 -9.37 10.46
CA LEU A 585 21.89 -9.85 11.46
C LEU A 585 22.67 -10.52 12.61
N ASN A 586 23.00 -9.74 13.64
CA ASN A 586 23.84 -10.21 14.76
C ASN A 586 23.02 -11.08 15.74
N GLU A 587 23.65 -11.47 16.85
CA GLU A 587 22.99 -12.18 17.95
C GLU A 587 21.69 -11.49 18.37
N GLY A 588 20.62 -12.28 18.53
CA GLY A 588 19.29 -11.80 18.91
C GLY A 588 18.51 -11.06 17.81
N ALA A 589 19.04 -10.95 16.58
CA ALA A 589 18.32 -10.35 15.47
C ALA A 589 17.24 -11.28 14.92
N HIS A 590 15.98 -10.82 14.86
CA HIS A 590 14.84 -11.57 14.35
C HIS A 590 14.20 -10.88 13.15
N ILE A 591 14.04 -11.58 12.03
CA ILE A 591 13.25 -11.17 10.87
C ILE A 591 12.11 -12.17 10.68
N LEU A 592 10.88 -11.77 10.97
CA LEU A 592 9.75 -12.69 11.11
C LEU A 592 8.58 -12.28 10.22
N SER A 593 8.04 -13.21 9.45
CA SER A 593 6.76 -13.07 8.77
C SER A 593 5.84 -14.23 9.13
N ASP A 594 4.60 -13.93 9.53
CA ASP A 594 3.63 -14.97 9.94
C ASP A 594 3.03 -15.71 8.75
N SER A 595 2.85 -15.05 7.60
CA SER A 595 2.18 -15.63 6.43
C SER A 595 2.81 -15.27 5.08
N GLY A 596 3.96 -14.60 5.08
CA GLY A 596 4.66 -14.14 3.88
C GLY A 596 6.16 -14.42 3.95
N ILE A 597 6.98 -13.54 3.39
CA ILE A 597 8.42 -13.80 3.22
C ILE A 597 9.20 -13.15 4.37
N GLY A 598 10.19 -13.85 4.94
CA GLY A 598 11.12 -13.25 5.90
C GLY A 598 11.95 -12.15 5.23
N ILE A 599 12.89 -12.52 4.37
CA ILE A 599 13.73 -11.60 3.59
C ILE A 599 13.46 -11.77 2.09
N TYR A 600 13.10 -10.68 1.42
CA TYR A 600 12.96 -10.62 -0.03
C TYR A 600 14.07 -9.75 -0.64
N VAL A 601 14.79 -10.26 -1.62
CA VAL A 601 15.84 -9.56 -2.35
C VAL A 601 15.40 -9.35 -3.79
N ASP A 602 15.09 -8.10 -4.16
CA ASP A 602 14.61 -7.74 -5.49
C ASP A 602 15.75 -7.60 -6.49
N SER A 603 16.13 -8.69 -7.15
CA SER A 603 17.26 -8.76 -8.09
C SER A 603 16.86 -8.78 -9.57
N GLN A 604 15.62 -8.42 -9.91
CA GLN A 604 15.07 -8.59 -11.27
C GLN A 604 15.80 -7.76 -12.35
N MET A 605 16.52 -6.70 -11.95
CA MET A 605 17.29 -5.81 -12.84
C MET A 605 18.80 -6.12 -12.86
N VAL A 606 19.25 -7.12 -12.10
CA VAL A 606 20.66 -7.52 -12.00
C VAL A 606 21.08 -8.23 -13.27
N GLY A 607 22.10 -7.70 -13.96
CA GLY A 607 22.67 -8.33 -15.16
C GLY A 607 24.16 -8.68 -15.03
N PRO A 608 24.72 -9.48 -15.96
CA PRO A 608 26.11 -9.89 -15.94
C PRO A 608 27.10 -8.74 -15.91
N SER A 609 26.73 -7.58 -16.45
CA SER A 609 27.55 -6.36 -16.44
C SER A 609 27.74 -5.74 -15.05
N TRP A 610 27.01 -6.21 -14.04
CA TRP A 610 27.19 -5.79 -12.66
C TRP A 610 28.31 -6.60 -12.01
N TYR A 611 28.56 -7.82 -12.49
CA TYR A 611 29.69 -8.59 -12.01
C TYR A 611 31.00 -8.02 -12.57
N ASP A 612 31.93 -7.75 -11.65
CA ASP A 612 33.28 -7.31 -11.98
C ASP A 612 34.24 -8.50 -11.77
N GLU A 613 34.81 -9.02 -12.86
CA GLU A 613 35.77 -10.12 -12.81
C GLU A 613 37.07 -9.77 -12.09
N GLU A 614 37.49 -8.49 -12.14
CA GLU A 614 38.68 -8.01 -11.44
C GLU A 614 38.41 -7.81 -9.94
N ASN A 615 37.17 -7.49 -9.58
CA ASN A 615 36.73 -7.30 -8.19
C ASN A 615 35.39 -8.00 -7.87
N PRO A 616 35.41 -9.31 -7.57
CA PRO A 616 34.23 -10.17 -7.41
C PRO A 616 33.44 -9.95 -6.10
N ALA A 617 33.51 -8.75 -5.53
CA ALA A 617 32.70 -8.35 -4.38
C ALA A 617 31.20 -8.37 -4.74
N PRO A 618 30.33 -8.90 -3.86
CA PRO A 618 28.92 -9.01 -4.18
C PRO A 618 28.27 -7.62 -4.15
N HIS A 619 27.15 -7.47 -4.83
CA HIS A 619 26.32 -6.27 -4.74
C HIS A 619 25.39 -6.32 -3.53
N ALA A 620 24.94 -7.50 -3.12
CA ALA A 620 24.26 -7.70 -1.85
C ALA A 620 25.00 -8.76 -1.05
N ALA A 621 25.52 -8.39 0.11
CA ALA A 621 26.01 -9.31 1.13
C ALA A 621 25.03 -9.31 2.30
N ILE A 622 24.48 -10.47 2.66
CA ILE A 622 23.58 -10.63 3.81
C ILE A 622 24.21 -11.69 4.70
N HIS A 623 24.48 -11.36 5.97
CA HIS A 623 25.10 -12.27 6.93
C HIS A 623 24.17 -12.51 8.11
N LEU A 624 23.76 -13.77 8.29
CA LEU A 624 23.04 -14.29 9.43
C LEU A 624 24.08 -14.84 10.41
N TYR A 625 24.43 -14.07 11.43
CA TYR A 625 25.36 -14.50 12.47
C TYR A 625 24.68 -15.47 13.45
N ALA A 626 25.49 -16.20 14.23
CA ALA A 626 24.99 -17.07 15.28
C ALA A 626 24.01 -16.34 16.22
N GLY A 627 22.88 -16.97 16.52
CA GLY A 627 21.81 -16.40 17.34
C GLY A 627 20.79 -15.54 16.59
N SER A 628 20.94 -15.34 15.28
CA SER A 628 19.92 -14.67 14.45
C SER A 628 18.82 -15.64 13.98
N VAL A 629 17.62 -15.11 13.73
CA VAL A 629 16.44 -15.85 13.28
C VAL A 629 15.83 -15.18 12.05
N VAL A 630 15.57 -15.96 11.00
CA VAL A 630 14.78 -15.51 9.84
C VAL A 630 13.65 -16.50 9.58
N SER A 631 12.41 -16.02 9.46
CA SER A 631 11.23 -16.87 9.32
C SER A 631 10.17 -16.30 8.38
N GLY A 632 9.48 -17.18 7.66
CA GLY A 632 8.32 -16.87 6.81
C GLY A 632 7.83 -18.12 6.08
N ALA A 633 6.77 -18.01 5.26
CA ALA A 633 6.34 -19.08 4.35
C ALA A 633 7.51 -19.63 3.51
N SER A 634 8.40 -18.72 3.08
CA SER A 634 9.81 -18.97 2.80
C SER A 634 10.63 -18.02 3.68
N ALA A 635 11.72 -18.51 4.27
CA ALA A 635 12.59 -17.66 5.08
C ALA A 635 13.24 -16.56 4.23
N ILE A 636 13.72 -16.94 3.04
CA ILE A 636 14.44 -16.04 2.12
C ILE A 636 13.95 -16.25 0.69
N GLU A 637 13.72 -15.17 -0.05
CA GLU A 637 13.43 -15.20 -1.47
C GLU A 637 14.31 -14.20 -2.23
N VAL A 638 14.95 -14.67 -3.29
CA VAL A 638 15.74 -13.85 -4.22
C VAL A 638 15.02 -13.83 -5.56
N ALA A 639 14.49 -12.67 -5.93
CA ALA A 639 13.72 -12.54 -7.17
C ALA A 639 14.64 -12.48 -8.38
N VAL A 640 14.63 -13.53 -9.20
CA VAL A 640 15.45 -13.63 -10.42
C VAL A 640 14.64 -13.25 -11.64
N GLY A 641 15.14 -12.30 -12.44
CA GLY A 641 14.57 -11.96 -13.74
C GLY A 641 14.87 -13.06 -14.79
N THR A 642 14.22 -14.23 -14.67
CA THR A 642 14.52 -15.44 -15.46
C THR A 642 14.39 -15.25 -16.98
N LYS A 643 13.65 -14.23 -17.44
CA LYS A 643 13.58 -13.85 -18.87
C LYS A 643 14.91 -13.33 -19.43
N ASN A 644 15.79 -12.82 -18.57
CA ASN A 644 16.99 -12.09 -18.99
C ASN A 644 18.29 -12.72 -18.45
N TYR A 645 18.26 -13.39 -17.28
CA TYR A 645 19.47 -13.77 -16.55
C TYR A 645 19.36 -15.17 -15.91
N LYS A 646 20.50 -15.88 -15.84
CA LYS A 646 20.60 -17.20 -15.19
C LYS A 646 20.80 -17.04 -13.67
N LEU A 647 20.31 -18.00 -12.87
CA LEU A 647 20.57 -18.02 -11.42
C LEU A 647 22.07 -18.00 -11.09
N SER A 648 22.90 -18.65 -11.91
CA SER A 648 24.36 -18.64 -11.79
C SER A 648 25.00 -17.25 -11.96
N ASP A 649 24.29 -16.28 -12.54
CA ASP A 649 24.75 -14.89 -12.63
C ASP A 649 24.34 -14.10 -11.39
N VAL A 650 23.18 -14.43 -10.80
CA VAL A 650 22.69 -13.83 -9.55
C VAL A 650 23.58 -14.23 -8.38
N THR A 651 23.97 -15.51 -8.27
CA THR A 651 24.86 -16.00 -7.20
C THR A 651 26.27 -15.41 -7.24
N LYS A 652 26.67 -14.75 -8.34
CA LYS A 652 27.93 -14.01 -8.41
C LYS A 652 27.86 -12.64 -7.74
N VAL A 653 26.67 -12.04 -7.68
CA VAL A 653 26.47 -10.69 -7.16
C VAL A 653 25.64 -10.66 -5.88
N ILE A 654 25.05 -11.76 -5.46
CA ILE A 654 24.37 -11.92 -4.17
C ILE A 654 25.10 -12.99 -3.38
N ARG A 655 25.44 -12.67 -2.13
CA ARG A 655 25.95 -13.62 -1.16
C ARG A 655 25.09 -13.56 0.10
N ILE A 656 24.54 -14.69 0.50
CA ILE A 656 23.79 -14.84 1.74
C ILE A 656 24.52 -15.86 2.60
N GLU A 657 25.21 -15.42 3.64
CA GLU A 657 26.02 -16.24 4.53
C GLU A 657 25.22 -16.55 5.80
N MET A 658 25.24 -17.80 6.24
CA MET A 658 24.59 -18.24 7.47
C MET A 658 25.62 -18.98 8.34
N ASP A 659 25.86 -18.47 9.54
CA ASP A 659 26.76 -19.08 10.51
C ASP A 659 26.11 -20.28 11.21
N ASP A 660 26.95 -21.17 11.76
CA ASP A 660 26.50 -22.20 12.70
C ASP A 660 25.90 -21.55 13.96
N GLY A 661 24.68 -21.96 14.32
CA GLY A 661 23.90 -21.34 15.40
C GLY A 661 22.91 -20.25 14.96
N ALA A 662 22.82 -19.91 13.68
CA ALA A 662 21.68 -19.15 13.14
C ALA A 662 20.47 -20.07 12.88
N PHE A 663 19.27 -19.49 12.78
CA PHE A 663 18.01 -20.21 12.67
C PHE A 663 17.18 -19.76 11.46
N LEU A 664 16.64 -20.72 10.71
CA LEU A 664 15.66 -20.48 9.65
C LEU A 664 14.32 -21.16 9.97
N GLY A 665 13.21 -20.44 9.87
CA GLY A 665 11.85 -20.98 9.98
C GLY A 665 11.14 -20.91 8.64
N TYR A 666 10.51 -22.01 8.21
CA TYR A 666 9.80 -22.05 6.94
C TYR A 666 8.65 -23.06 6.92
N ASP A 667 7.59 -22.71 6.19
CA ASP A 667 6.43 -23.60 6.00
C ASP A 667 6.64 -24.60 4.87
N ASN A 668 7.21 -24.14 3.75
CA ASN A 668 7.31 -24.91 2.51
C ASN A 668 8.75 -25.20 2.11
N VAL A 669 9.53 -24.14 1.84
CA VAL A 669 10.91 -24.23 1.37
C VAL A 669 11.74 -23.14 2.05
N PRO A 670 12.99 -23.43 2.48
CA PRO A 670 13.78 -22.45 3.21
C PRO A 670 14.11 -21.23 2.36
N VAL A 671 14.48 -21.46 1.08
CA VAL A 671 14.98 -20.41 0.19
C VAL A 671 14.43 -20.56 -1.22
N LEU A 672 14.03 -19.43 -1.81
CA LEU A 672 13.68 -19.30 -3.23
C LEU A 672 14.73 -18.45 -3.97
N PRO A 673 15.09 -18.80 -5.22
CA PRO A 673 14.57 -19.92 -6.00
C PRO A 673 15.11 -21.28 -5.54
N ASN A 674 16.25 -21.34 -4.85
CA ASN A 674 16.75 -22.50 -4.13
C ASN A 674 17.93 -22.10 -3.22
N SER A 675 18.42 -23.02 -2.40
CA SER A 675 19.54 -22.80 -1.46
C SER A 675 20.91 -22.53 -2.08
N SER A 676 21.07 -22.53 -3.42
CA SER A 676 22.35 -22.19 -4.06
C SER A 676 22.76 -20.72 -3.89
N VAL A 677 21.82 -19.85 -3.48
CA VAL A 677 22.10 -18.45 -3.11
C VAL A 677 22.69 -18.32 -1.70
N MET A 678 22.61 -19.40 -0.91
CA MET A 678 23.15 -19.46 0.44
C MET A 678 24.63 -19.88 0.43
N THR A 679 25.35 -19.50 1.45
CA THR A 679 26.72 -19.92 1.74
C THR A 679 26.78 -20.37 3.20
N TYR A 680 27.24 -21.60 3.40
CA TYR A 680 27.36 -22.22 4.72
C TYR A 680 28.85 -22.48 5.05
N PRO A 681 29.20 -22.66 6.34
CA PRO A 681 30.50 -23.18 6.74
C PRO A 681 30.81 -24.51 6.03
N THR A 682 32.09 -24.72 5.72
CA THR A 682 32.54 -25.91 4.98
C THR A 682 32.03 -27.22 5.60
N GLY A 683 31.31 -28.01 4.80
CA GLY A 683 30.79 -29.31 5.21
C GLY A 683 29.47 -29.27 5.99
N MET A 684 28.79 -28.12 6.01
CA MET A 684 27.47 -27.96 6.64
C MET A 684 26.39 -27.60 5.61
N VAL A 685 25.17 -28.02 5.90
CA VAL A 685 23.93 -27.63 5.21
C VAL A 685 22.83 -27.43 6.24
N LEU A 686 21.68 -26.87 5.83
CA LEU A 686 20.52 -26.74 6.71
C LEU A 686 19.98 -28.12 7.09
N ASP A 687 19.76 -28.35 8.38
CA ASP A 687 19.21 -29.60 8.91
C ASP A 687 17.80 -29.87 8.33
N VAL A 688 17.44 -31.15 8.27
CA VAL A 688 16.11 -31.61 7.88
C VAL A 688 15.17 -31.71 9.08
N ASP A 689 15.73 -31.85 10.27
CA ASP A 689 15.00 -31.87 11.53
C ASP A 689 15.00 -30.46 12.16
N ALA A 690 13.87 -30.08 12.76
CA ALA A 690 13.78 -28.84 13.51
C ALA A 690 14.65 -28.91 14.79
N SER A 691 15.03 -27.74 15.29
CA SER A 691 15.90 -27.58 16.44
C SER A 691 15.29 -28.20 17.70
N ASN A 692 16.15 -28.83 18.50
CA ASN A 692 15.77 -29.36 19.80
C ASN A 692 15.93 -28.33 20.94
N GLN A 693 16.37 -27.11 20.62
CA GLN A 693 16.51 -26.03 21.58
C GLN A 693 15.13 -25.52 22.00
N ALA A 694 14.90 -25.46 23.32
CA ALA A 694 13.63 -25.00 23.87
C ALA A 694 13.32 -23.56 23.41
N GLY A 695 12.12 -23.35 22.84
CA GLY A 695 11.69 -22.08 22.25
C GLY A 695 12.07 -21.90 20.78
N PHE A 696 12.77 -22.87 20.17
CA PHE A 696 13.17 -22.84 18.77
C PHE A 696 12.72 -24.08 17.98
N GLU A 697 11.73 -24.81 18.47
CA GLU A 697 11.28 -26.10 17.92
C GLU A 697 10.66 -26.02 16.52
N GLU A 698 10.38 -24.81 16.03
CA GLU A 698 9.84 -24.53 14.69
C GLU A 698 10.93 -24.07 13.70
N TYR A 699 12.18 -23.95 14.14
CA TYR A 699 13.30 -23.46 13.33
C TYR A 699 14.33 -24.56 13.05
N TYR A 700 15.08 -24.40 11.97
CA TYR A 700 16.12 -25.30 11.50
C TYR A 700 17.49 -24.62 11.64
N THR A 701 18.49 -25.41 12.03
CA THR A 701 19.89 -24.96 12.18
C THR A 701 20.79 -25.66 11.18
N LEU A 702 22.08 -25.31 11.15
CA LEU A 702 23.04 -26.03 10.32
C LEU A 702 23.47 -27.36 10.95
N LYS A 703 23.79 -28.32 10.09
CA LYS A 703 24.22 -29.67 10.47
C LYS A 703 25.33 -30.15 9.53
N ASN A 704 26.24 -30.97 10.04
CA ASN A 704 27.33 -31.51 9.23
C ASN A 704 26.78 -32.55 8.23
N THR A 705 27.18 -32.46 6.96
CA THR A 705 26.70 -33.38 5.92
C THR A 705 27.05 -34.84 6.19
N ALA A 706 28.12 -35.13 6.93
CA ALA A 706 28.50 -36.48 7.33
C ALA A 706 27.58 -37.08 8.41
N GLU A 707 26.73 -36.27 9.05
CA GLU A 707 25.76 -36.70 10.07
C GLU A 707 24.34 -36.86 9.49
N MET A 708 24.12 -36.49 8.23
CA MET A 708 22.80 -36.40 7.60
C MET A 708 22.52 -37.50 6.57
N ASP A 709 23.28 -38.60 6.63
CA ASP A 709 23.15 -39.72 5.71
C ASP A 709 21.70 -40.24 5.60
N GLN A 710 21.19 -40.26 4.37
CA GLN A 710 19.92 -40.87 4.03
C GLN A 710 20.12 -42.40 3.93
N ILE A 711 19.43 -43.16 4.80
CA ILE A 711 19.53 -44.62 4.86
C ILE A 711 18.19 -45.24 4.44
N ILE A 712 18.16 -45.95 3.31
CA ILE A 712 16.98 -46.65 2.79
C ILE A 712 17.35 -48.12 2.63
N ASP A 713 16.57 -49.02 3.22
CA ASP A 713 16.78 -50.48 3.16
C ASP A 713 18.24 -50.92 3.41
N THR A 714 18.87 -50.33 4.44
CA THR A 714 20.27 -50.56 4.85
C THR A 714 21.36 -49.99 3.92
N ILE A 715 20.97 -49.23 2.90
CA ILE A 715 21.89 -48.58 1.95
C ILE A 715 21.96 -47.09 2.25
N THR A 716 23.19 -46.58 2.34
CA THR A 716 23.50 -45.17 2.60
C THR A 716 23.68 -44.40 1.30
N PHE A 717 22.96 -43.29 1.14
CA PHE A 717 22.95 -42.46 -0.07
C PHE A 717 23.62 -41.09 0.11
N GLY A 718 24.27 -40.84 1.25
CA GLY A 718 24.76 -39.50 1.61
C GLY A 718 23.61 -38.61 2.07
N TYR A 719 23.88 -37.31 2.26
CA TYR A 719 22.87 -36.36 2.75
C TYR A 719 21.79 -35.94 1.73
N GLN A 720 22.00 -36.23 0.43
CA GLN A 720 21.04 -35.94 -0.65
C GLN A 720 20.61 -37.24 -1.34
N TYR A 721 19.33 -37.59 -1.20
CA TYR A 721 18.71 -38.67 -1.94
C TYR A 721 17.95 -38.12 -3.17
N LEU A 722 18.63 -38.11 -4.32
CA LEU A 722 18.13 -37.52 -5.57
C LEU A 722 17.37 -38.49 -6.49
N ALA A 723 17.29 -39.78 -6.15
CA ALA A 723 16.74 -40.82 -7.01
C ALA A 723 15.29 -40.52 -7.47
N THR A 724 14.41 -40.15 -6.54
CA THR A 724 13.02 -39.85 -6.83
C THR A 724 12.89 -38.62 -7.74
N LEU A 725 13.61 -37.54 -7.40
CA LEU A 725 13.62 -36.31 -8.21
C LEU A 725 14.14 -36.57 -9.63
N ASN A 726 15.22 -37.34 -9.78
CA ASN A 726 15.76 -37.72 -11.10
C ASN A 726 14.75 -38.54 -11.91
N ALA A 727 14.05 -39.49 -11.29
CA ALA A 727 13.01 -40.28 -11.96
C ALA A 727 11.83 -39.40 -12.40
N THR A 728 11.43 -38.44 -11.58
CA THR A 728 10.38 -37.45 -11.89
C THR A 728 10.78 -36.54 -13.06
N ILE A 729 12.01 -36.02 -13.06
CA ILE A 729 12.57 -35.23 -14.16
C ILE A 729 12.59 -36.05 -15.45
N GLU A 730 13.12 -37.28 -15.41
CA GLU A 730 13.17 -38.13 -16.60
C GLU A 730 11.78 -38.48 -17.13
N GLY A 731 10.84 -38.79 -16.23
CA GLY A 731 9.45 -39.10 -16.57
C GLY A 731 8.68 -37.94 -17.21
N THR A 732 9.10 -36.70 -16.97
CA THR A 732 8.47 -35.47 -17.48
C THR A 732 9.28 -34.79 -18.59
N ARG A 733 10.52 -35.23 -18.87
CA ARG A 733 11.41 -34.66 -19.88
C ARG A 733 10.74 -34.52 -21.25
N ASN A 734 10.08 -35.58 -21.73
CA ASN A 734 9.43 -35.54 -23.05
C ASN A 734 8.29 -34.52 -23.11
N LEU A 735 7.55 -34.33 -22.02
CA LEU A 735 6.49 -33.33 -21.92
C LEU A 735 7.08 -31.92 -22.04
N TYR A 736 8.19 -31.67 -21.34
CA TYR A 736 8.92 -30.40 -21.41
C TYR A 736 9.50 -30.14 -22.82
N VAL A 737 10.15 -31.13 -23.43
CA VAL A 737 10.78 -31.03 -24.77
C VAL A 737 9.75 -30.84 -25.88
N ALA A 738 8.57 -31.45 -25.77
CA ALA A 738 7.49 -31.28 -26.75
C ALA A 738 7.00 -29.82 -26.81
N GLY A 739 7.08 -29.09 -25.70
CA GLY A 739 6.60 -27.70 -25.59
C GLY A 739 5.07 -27.58 -25.67
N ASN A 740 4.58 -26.34 -25.69
CA ASN A 740 3.15 -26.02 -25.84
C ASN A 740 2.87 -25.06 -27.01
N ALA A 741 3.65 -25.16 -28.09
CA ALA A 741 3.51 -24.28 -29.26
C ALA A 741 2.15 -24.41 -29.96
N ASP A 742 1.53 -25.58 -29.91
CA ASP A 742 0.24 -25.86 -30.53
C ASP A 742 -0.97 -25.51 -29.64
N ASN A 743 -0.74 -24.94 -28.45
CA ASN A 743 -1.75 -24.68 -27.41
C ASN A 743 -2.55 -25.94 -27.03
N THR A 744 -1.89 -27.10 -27.03
CA THR A 744 -2.47 -28.38 -26.59
C THR A 744 -2.90 -28.30 -25.13
N TYR A 745 -2.11 -27.62 -24.30
CA TYR A 745 -2.33 -27.49 -22.87
C TYR A 745 -2.76 -26.07 -22.47
N ASP A 746 -3.49 -25.96 -21.36
CA ASP A 746 -3.79 -24.68 -20.72
C ASP A 746 -2.49 -23.92 -20.39
N THR A 747 -2.44 -22.63 -20.73
CA THR A 747 -1.22 -21.82 -20.59
C THR A 747 -0.80 -21.63 -19.13
N VAL A 748 -1.76 -21.53 -18.20
CA VAL A 748 -1.47 -21.34 -16.77
C VAL A 748 -0.84 -22.60 -16.20
N LEU A 749 -1.46 -23.76 -16.46
CA LEU A 749 -0.92 -25.06 -16.03
C LEU A 749 0.43 -25.37 -16.69
N TRP A 750 0.58 -25.03 -17.98
CA TRP A 750 1.84 -25.21 -18.69
C TRP A 750 2.98 -24.40 -18.05
N ASN A 751 2.73 -23.12 -17.74
CA ASN A 751 3.73 -22.27 -17.10
C ASN A 751 4.14 -22.82 -15.72
N ALA A 752 3.17 -23.26 -14.91
CA ALA A 752 3.44 -23.87 -13.61
C ALA A 752 4.30 -25.15 -13.74
N PHE A 753 4.00 -26.01 -14.72
CA PHE A 753 4.82 -27.20 -15.01
C PHE A 753 6.25 -26.82 -15.45
N THR A 754 6.40 -25.85 -16.35
CA THR A 754 7.75 -25.43 -16.81
C THR A 754 8.57 -24.82 -15.67
N GLU A 755 7.95 -24.00 -14.81
CA GLU A 755 8.62 -23.41 -13.65
C GLU A 755 9.08 -24.49 -12.66
N ALA A 756 8.22 -25.48 -12.37
CA ALA A 756 8.57 -26.60 -11.50
C ALA A 756 9.66 -27.49 -12.11
N TYR A 757 9.62 -27.74 -13.42
CA TYR A 757 10.62 -28.54 -14.13
C TYR A 757 12.00 -27.88 -14.12
N GLU A 758 12.05 -26.58 -14.42
CA GLU A 758 13.30 -25.81 -14.39
C GLU A 758 13.87 -25.71 -12.96
N ALA A 759 13.02 -25.54 -11.95
CA ALA A 759 13.45 -25.52 -10.55
C ALA A 759 14.02 -26.88 -10.09
N ALA A 760 13.45 -27.99 -10.54
CA ALA A 760 13.94 -29.34 -10.26
C ALA A 760 15.31 -29.60 -10.93
N ILE A 761 15.46 -29.23 -12.21
CA ILE A 761 16.73 -29.33 -12.93
C ILE A 761 17.84 -28.52 -12.24
N ALA A 762 17.51 -27.33 -11.72
CA ALA A 762 18.48 -26.48 -11.03
C ALA A 762 19.08 -27.11 -9.77
N LEU A 763 18.42 -28.10 -9.14
CA LEU A 763 18.98 -28.82 -7.99
C LEU A 763 20.01 -29.87 -8.42
N ILE A 764 19.72 -30.65 -9.46
CA ILE A 764 20.58 -31.75 -9.90
C ILE A 764 21.74 -31.29 -10.80
N GLY A 765 21.63 -30.11 -11.39
CA GLY A 765 22.59 -29.58 -12.35
C GLY A 765 22.46 -30.19 -13.75
N THR A 766 23.26 -29.69 -14.67
CA THR A 766 23.37 -30.15 -16.06
C THR A 766 24.83 -30.11 -16.50
N ASP A 767 25.14 -30.51 -17.73
CA ASP A 767 26.48 -30.33 -18.31
C ASP A 767 26.94 -28.86 -18.32
N GLU A 768 26.00 -27.90 -18.27
CA GLU A 768 26.28 -26.46 -18.27
C GLU A 768 26.18 -25.81 -16.88
N THR A 769 25.56 -26.48 -15.90
CA THR A 769 25.24 -25.89 -14.59
C THR A 769 25.60 -26.83 -13.45
N ALA A 770 26.30 -26.33 -12.44
CA ALA A 770 26.67 -27.14 -11.29
C ALA A 770 25.42 -27.55 -10.48
N ALA A 771 25.45 -28.76 -9.91
CA ALA A 771 24.44 -29.23 -8.98
C ALA A 771 24.43 -28.38 -7.70
N ASN A 772 23.25 -28.22 -7.09
CA ASN A 772 23.10 -27.50 -5.84
C ASN A 772 23.48 -28.40 -4.65
N LEU A 773 24.72 -28.24 -4.16
CA LEU A 773 25.23 -28.96 -2.99
C LEU A 773 24.69 -28.42 -1.65
N ASN A 774 23.95 -27.31 -1.66
CA ASN A 774 23.35 -26.76 -0.45
C ASN A 774 21.96 -27.33 -0.15
N ALA A 775 21.33 -27.99 -1.13
CA ALA A 775 19.98 -28.51 -0.98
C ALA A 775 19.95 -29.66 0.03
N ASN A 776 19.15 -29.52 1.08
CA ASN A 776 18.86 -30.61 2.00
C ASN A 776 17.71 -31.48 1.47
N GLN A 777 17.40 -32.57 2.17
CA GLN A 777 16.36 -33.50 1.70
C GLN A 777 14.97 -32.84 1.64
N ASN A 778 14.62 -31.95 2.57
CA ASN A 778 13.34 -31.24 2.58
C ASN A 778 13.15 -30.40 1.30
N GLU A 779 14.18 -29.68 0.86
CA GLU A 779 14.12 -28.92 -0.40
C GLU A 779 14.00 -29.83 -1.63
N ILE A 780 14.74 -30.94 -1.66
CA ILE A 780 14.69 -31.93 -2.75
C ILE A 780 13.28 -32.53 -2.87
N ASP A 781 12.72 -32.98 -1.77
CA ASP A 781 11.39 -33.59 -1.71
C ASP A 781 10.30 -32.57 -2.09
N TYR A 782 10.44 -31.32 -1.64
CA TYR A 782 9.54 -30.23 -2.03
C TYR A 782 9.54 -30.01 -3.55
N ARG A 783 10.71 -29.95 -4.20
CA ARG A 783 10.80 -29.76 -5.67
C ARG A 783 10.27 -30.96 -6.45
N GLU A 784 10.52 -32.17 -5.95
CA GLU A 784 9.94 -33.39 -6.53
C GLU A 784 8.43 -33.30 -6.52
N GLN A 785 7.83 -32.99 -5.36
CA GLN A 785 6.38 -32.92 -5.20
C GLN A 785 5.76 -31.84 -6.10
N GLN A 786 6.37 -30.65 -6.19
CA GLN A 786 5.88 -29.57 -7.06
C GLN A 786 5.90 -29.96 -8.54
N LEU A 787 6.99 -30.56 -9.01
CA LEU A 787 7.09 -31.01 -10.40
C LEU A 787 6.07 -32.12 -10.69
N SER A 788 5.94 -33.10 -9.81
CA SER A 788 4.99 -34.20 -9.97
C SER A 788 3.54 -33.71 -10.00
N ALA A 789 3.16 -32.83 -9.07
CA ALA A 789 1.82 -32.24 -9.02
C ALA A 789 1.50 -31.38 -10.26
N ALA A 790 2.43 -30.53 -10.68
CA ALA A 790 2.24 -29.68 -11.86
C ALA A 790 2.16 -30.50 -13.15
N ALA A 791 2.98 -31.55 -13.29
CA ALA A 791 2.93 -32.46 -14.42
C ALA A 791 1.60 -33.23 -14.48
N LEU A 792 1.10 -33.71 -13.34
CA LEU A 792 -0.19 -34.39 -13.27
C LEU A 792 -1.34 -33.45 -13.67
N ALA A 793 -1.41 -32.26 -13.07
CA ALA A 793 -2.47 -31.29 -13.36
C ALA A 793 -2.49 -30.90 -14.85
N LEU A 794 -1.31 -30.72 -15.44
CA LEU A 794 -1.17 -30.43 -16.87
C LEU A 794 -1.72 -31.56 -17.75
N GLN A 795 -1.44 -32.81 -17.41
CA GLN A 795 -1.88 -33.98 -18.17
C GLN A 795 -3.37 -34.28 -18.00
N GLU A 796 -3.90 -34.16 -16.78
CA GLU A 796 -5.33 -34.34 -16.53
C GLU A 796 -6.18 -33.28 -17.26
N SER A 797 -5.60 -32.11 -17.57
CA SER A 797 -6.31 -31.03 -18.29
C SER A 797 -6.74 -31.38 -19.72
N VAL A 798 -6.13 -32.41 -20.33
CA VAL A 798 -6.35 -32.78 -21.73
C VAL A 798 -7.01 -34.16 -21.92
N ASP A 799 -7.17 -34.94 -20.84
CA ASP A 799 -7.75 -36.31 -20.82
C ASP A 799 -9.28 -36.34 -21.02
N THR A 800 -9.74 -35.83 -22.17
CA THR A 800 -11.18 -35.72 -22.53
C THR A 800 -11.61 -36.65 -23.65
N VAL A 801 -10.80 -37.67 -23.97
CA VAL A 801 -11.07 -38.56 -25.11
C VAL A 801 -12.29 -39.44 -24.84
N ASP A 802 -13.28 -39.38 -25.72
CA ASP A 802 -14.43 -40.26 -25.70
C ASP A 802 -14.03 -41.70 -26.08
N LEU A 803 -13.75 -42.51 -25.05
CA LEU A 803 -13.35 -43.91 -25.20
C LEU A 803 -14.48 -44.83 -25.67
N SER A 804 -15.74 -44.39 -25.60
CA SER A 804 -16.90 -45.24 -25.94
C SER A 804 -17.02 -45.54 -27.44
N ASN A 805 -16.25 -44.83 -28.28
CA ASN A 805 -16.37 -44.85 -29.74
C ASN A 805 -15.08 -45.23 -30.49
N LEU A 806 -14.07 -45.79 -29.80
CA LEU A 806 -12.84 -46.23 -30.44
C LEU A 806 -13.08 -47.46 -31.33
N ALA A 807 -12.52 -47.44 -32.54
CA ALA A 807 -12.60 -48.56 -33.47
C ALA A 807 -11.72 -49.73 -33.00
N ASN A 808 -12.05 -50.95 -33.43
CA ASN A 808 -11.17 -52.09 -33.19
C ASN A 808 -9.80 -51.86 -33.84
N GLY A 809 -8.73 -52.25 -33.17
CA GLY A 809 -7.37 -52.08 -33.63
C GLY A 809 -6.40 -51.71 -32.51
N THR A 810 -5.22 -51.28 -32.93
CA THR A 810 -4.11 -50.95 -32.05
C THR A 810 -3.87 -49.44 -32.04
N TYR A 811 -3.70 -48.92 -30.83
CA TYR A 811 -3.40 -47.53 -30.54
C TYR A 811 -2.12 -47.46 -29.71
N SER A 812 -1.33 -46.42 -29.92
CA SER A 812 -0.28 -46.04 -28.98
C SER A 812 -0.87 -45.06 -27.97
N ILE A 813 -0.54 -45.25 -26.70
CA ILE A 813 -0.93 -44.37 -25.60
C ILE A 813 0.27 -44.14 -24.70
N GLU A 814 0.44 -42.94 -24.19
CA GLU A 814 1.47 -42.65 -23.20
C GLU A 814 1.00 -42.98 -21.77
N ILE A 815 1.90 -43.47 -20.92
CA ILE A 815 1.61 -43.86 -19.54
C ILE A 815 2.65 -43.34 -18.54
N GLN A 816 2.27 -43.14 -17.28
CA GLN A 816 3.19 -42.82 -16.17
C GLN A 816 2.86 -43.66 -14.94
N MET A 817 3.81 -43.75 -14.00
CA MET A 817 3.62 -44.45 -12.72
C MET A 817 3.62 -43.45 -11.56
N MET A 818 2.53 -43.40 -10.82
CA MET A 818 2.32 -42.53 -9.66
C MET A 818 2.42 -43.32 -8.35
N HIS A 819 2.77 -42.63 -7.27
CA HIS A 819 2.74 -43.21 -5.93
C HIS A 819 1.30 -43.61 -5.56
N SER A 820 1.17 -44.70 -4.80
CA SER A 820 -0.12 -45.20 -4.29
C SER A 820 -0.89 -44.26 -3.36
N ARG A 821 -0.30 -43.12 -2.95
CA ARG A 821 -0.96 -42.11 -2.11
C ARG A 821 -1.93 -41.25 -2.92
N ASP A 822 -1.79 -41.25 -4.25
CA ASP A 822 -2.64 -40.44 -5.16
C ASP A 822 -2.59 -38.94 -4.81
N ASP A 823 -1.42 -38.48 -4.33
CA ASP A 823 -1.13 -37.09 -3.94
C ASP A 823 -0.39 -36.31 -5.03
N GLY A 824 -0.33 -36.89 -6.24
CA GLY A 824 0.36 -36.30 -7.38
C GLY A 824 1.83 -36.65 -7.51
N SER A 825 2.45 -37.34 -6.55
CA SER A 825 3.86 -37.77 -6.64
C SER A 825 4.09 -38.93 -7.62
N PHE A 826 5.22 -38.93 -8.34
CA PHE A 826 5.60 -40.06 -9.18
C PHE A 826 6.13 -41.22 -8.33
N SER A 827 5.89 -42.44 -8.79
CA SER A 827 6.53 -43.62 -8.22
C SER A 827 7.95 -43.75 -8.75
N MET A 828 8.88 -44.28 -7.95
CA MET A 828 10.18 -44.74 -8.47
C MET A 828 10.02 -45.68 -9.69
N ALA A 829 8.92 -46.44 -9.77
CA ALA A 829 8.62 -47.30 -10.92
C ALA A 829 8.44 -46.55 -12.24
N ASN A 830 8.26 -45.21 -12.21
CA ASN A 830 8.11 -44.39 -13.41
C ASN A 830 9.37 -44.39 -14.28
N GLY A 831 10.56 -44.48 -13.66
CA GLY A 831 11.83 -44.62 -14.39
C GLY A 831 12.04 -46.01 -15.00
N ALA A 832 11.30 -47.02 -14.51
CA ALA A 832 11.40 -48.41 -14.94
C ALA A 832 10.42 -48.79 -16.05
N VAL A 833 9.57 -47.87 -16.53
CA VAL A 833 8.58 -48.12 -17.58
C VAL A 833 8.92 -47.38 -18.87
N GLU A 834 8.64 -47.99 -20.02
CA GLU A 834 8.65 -47.28 -21.29
C GLU A 834 7.40 -46.42 -21.42
N ARG A 835 7.59 -45.19 -21.89
CA ARG A 835 6.54 -44.17 -21.87
C ARG A 835 5.36 -44.52 -22.78
N THR A 836 5.62 -45.13 -23.94
CA THR A 836 4.59 -45.50 -24.91
C THR A 836 4.15 -46.95 -24.69
N ALA A 837 2.91 -47.11 -24.24
CA ALA A 837 2.21 -48.38 -24.18
C ALA A 837 1.37 -48.62 -25.44
N THR A 838 0.97 -49.87 -25.64
CA THR A 838 0.10 -50.28 -26.74
C THR A 838 -1.28 -50.65 -26.18
N LEU A 839 -2.31 -49.91 -26.58
CA LEU A 839 -3.70 -50.24 -26.29
C LEU A 839 -4.32 -50.97 -27.49
N THR A 840 -4.80 -52.19 -27.26
CA THR A 840 -5.49 -52.99 -28.27
C THR A 840 -6.97 -53.10 -27.93
N ILE A 841 -7.83 -52.81 -28.90
CA ILE A 841 -9.28 -52.89 -28.82
C ILE A 841 -9.74 -53.97 -29.79
N GLU A 842 -10.27 -55.08 -29.26
CA GLU A 842 -10.78 -56.20 -30.06
C GLU A 842 -12.10 -56.68 -29.46
N ASP A 843 -13.19 -56.64 -30.24
CA ASP A 843 -14.52 -57.13 -29.85
C ASP A 843 -14.99 -56.66 -28.46
N GLY A 844 -14.69 -55.40 -28.13
CA GLY A 844 -15.07 -54.81 -26.85
C GLY A 844 -14.13 -55.13 -25.68
N LYS A 845 -13.10 -55.96 -25.86
CA LYS A 845 -12.01 -56.19 -24.90
C LYS A 845 -10.89 -55.16 -25.12
N LYS A 846 -10.37 -54.59 -24.02
CA LYS A 846 -9.33 -53.55 -24.06
C LYS A 846 -8.12 -54.02 -23.28
N THR A 847 -7.03 -54.25 -23.99
CA THR A 847 -5.81 -54.81 -23.43
C THR A 847 -4.68 -53.80 -23.55
N LEU A 848 -4.02 -53.51 -22.43
CA LEU A 848 -2.84 -52.64 -22.40
C LEU A 848 -1.58 -53.49 -22.32
N SER A 849 -0.64 -53.23 -23.22
CA SER A 849 0.71 -53.81 -23.22
C SER A 849 1.74 -52.73 -22.91
N VAL A 850 2.51 -52.96 -21.86
CA VAL A 850 3.45 -52.02 -21.25
C VAL A 850 4.84 -52.64 -21.24
N ASN A 851 5.83 -51.94 -21.78
CA ASN A 851 7.21 -52.39 -21.73
C ASN A 851 7.89 -51.83 -20.49
N PHE A 852 8.60 -52.67 -19.73
CA PHE A 852 9.43 -52.24 -18.62
C PHE A 852 10.91 -52.36 -19.00
N LYS A 853 11.77 -51.69 -18.24
CA LYS A 853 13.23 -51.75 -18.34
C LYS A 853 13.85 -51.81 -16.94
N PRO A 854 15.10 -52.30 -16.81
CA PRO A 854 15.82 -52.24 -15.54
C PRO A 854 15.99 -50.79 -15.11
N MET A 855 16.10 -50.57 -13.80
CA MET A 855 16.41 -49.27 -13.23
C MET A 855 17.64 -49.39 -12.33
N GLU A 856 18.56 -48.44 -12.47
CA GLU A 856 19.72 -48.29 -11.60
C GLU A 856 19.49 -47.11 -10.64
N LEU A 857 19.66 -47.34 -9.35
CA LEU A 857 19.52 -46.37 -8.25
C LEU A 857 20.80 -46.38 -7.40
N GLY A 858 21.83 -45.69 -7.86
CA GLY A 858 23.14 -45.69 -7.19
C GLY A 858 23.78 -47.09 -7.22
N PRO A 859 24.09 -47.73 -6.07
CA PRO A 859 24.62 -49.10 -6.04
C PRO A 859 23.53 -50.17 -6.23
N ILE A 860 22.25 -49.79 -6.33
CA ILE A 860 21.12 -50.71 -6.44
C ILE A 860 20.70 -50.86 -7.90
N ASN A 861 20.65 -52.09 -8.39
CA ASN A 861 20.01 -52.40 -9.66
C ASN A 861 18.71 -53.15 -9.38
N GLY A 862 17.60 -52.58 -9.84
CA GLY A 862 16.25 -53.09 -9.64
C GLY A 862 15.58 -53.51 -10.95
N HIS A 863 14.98 -54.70 -10.95
CA HIS A 863 14.22 -55.25 -12.06
C HIS A 863 12.83 -55.69 -11.61
N LEU A 864 11.83 -55.38 -12.42
CA LEU A 864 10.45 -55.78 -12.16
C LEU A 864 10.32 -57.32 -12.22
N LEU A 865 10.02 -57.94 -11.09
CA LEU A 865 9.72 -59.37 -10.98
C LEU A 865 8.25 -59.67 -11.30
N LYS A 866 7.34 -58.85 -10.77
CA LYS A 866 5.89 -59.05 -10.87
C LYS A 866 5.15 -57.72 -10.94
N PHE A 867 4.10 -57.69 -11.75
CA PHE A 867 3.14 -56.59 -11.78
C PHE A 867 1.73 -57.15 -11.61
N TRP A 868 0.92 -56.39 -10.88
CA TRP A 868 -0.43 -56.77 -10.50
C TRP A 868 -1.36 -55.60 -10.74
N VAL A 869 -2.50 -55.86 -11.37
CA VAL A 869 -3.57 -54.86 -11.50
C VAL A 869 -4.75 -55.30 -10.68
N TYR A 870 -5.30 -54.38 -9.91
CA TYR A 870 -6.47 -54.65 -9.09
C TYR A 870 -7.71 -54.83 -9.96
N ASN A 871 -8.31 -56.01 -9.81
CA ASN A 871 -9.53 -56.39 -10.49
C ASN A 871 -10.74 -55.86 -9.70
N ALA A 872 -11.22 -54.67 -10.07
CA ALA A 872 -12.38 -54.02 -9.49
C ALA A 872 -13.29 -53.46 -10.61
N PRO A 873 -14.61 -53.36 -10.39
CA PRO A 873 -15.53 -52.78 -11.37
C PRO A 873 -15.42 -51.25 -11.48
N THR A 874 -14.86 -50.55 -10.49
CA THR A 874 -14.67 -49.09 -10.50
C THR A 874 -13.29 -48.67 -9.97
N PRO A 875 -12.77 -47.49 -10.36
CA PRO A 875 -11.53 -46.94 -9.81
C PRO A 875 -11.56 -46.75 -8.29
N ASP A 876 -12.66 -46.28 -7.72
CA ASP A 876 -12.80 -46.09 -6.27
C ASP A 876 -12.69 -47.40 -5.49
N GLU A 877 -13.28 -48.48 -6.03
CA GLU A 877 -13.17 -49.80 -5.42
C GLU A 877 -11.73 -50.32 -5.54
N ALA A 878 -11.07 -50.14 -6.69
CA ALA A 878 -9.67 -50.49 -6.85
C ALA A 878 -8.75 -49.70 -5.89
N LYS A 879 -9.02 -48.40 -5.68
CA LYS A 879 -8.33 -47.55 -4.70
C LYS A 879 -8.51 -48.05 -3.27
N SER A 880 -9.67 -48.62 -2.94
CA SER A 880 -9.95 -49.15 -1.59
C SER A 880 -9.18 -50.43 -1.25
N PHE A 881 -8.73 -51.20 -2.26
CA PHE A 881 -7.90 -52.40 -2.05
C PHE A 881 -6.48 -52.10 -1.56
N ASN A 882 -6.11 -50.82 -1.47
CA ASN A 882 -4.85 -50.27 -0.99
C ASN A 882 -4.57 -50.47 0.52
N GLN A 883 -5.37 -51.26 1.26
CA GLN A 883 -5.29 -51.33 2.74
C GLN A 883 -5.20 -52.72 3.38
N SER A 884 -5.25 -53.84 2.65
CA SER A 884 -5.15 -55.19 3.26
C SER A 884 -4.71 -56.25 2.26
N TYR A 885 -3.96 -57.25 2.74
CA TYR A 885 -3.47 -58.41 1.98
C TYR A 885 -4.54 -58.97 1.02
N ILE A 886 -4.20 -59.04 -0.27
CA ILE A 886 -5.17 -59.30 -1.34
C ILE A 886 -5.19 -60.80 -1.70
N GLN A 887 -6.39 -61.39 -1.78
CA GLN A 887 -6.60 -62.73 -2.32
C GLN A 887 -6.44 -62.72 -3.85
N ASP A 888 -5.88 -63.77 -4.46
CA ASP A 888 -5.63 -63.91 -5.91
C ASP A 888 -6.82 -63.55 -6.82
N ASN A 889 -8.05 -63.61 -6.30
CA ASN A 889 -9.29 -63.31 -7.02
C ASN A 889 -9.45 -61.82 -7.40
N TYR A 890 -8.69 -60.93 -6.77
CA TYR A 890 -8.76 -59.47 -6.93
C TYR A 890 -7.62 -58.90 -7.76
N VAL A 891 -6.86 -59.75 -8.47
CA VAL A 891 -5.68 -59.34 -9.21
C VAL A 891 -5.65 -59.96 -10.59
N VAL A 892 -5.48 -59.14 -11.63
CA VAL A 892 -5.10 -59.61 -12.96
C VAL A 892 -3.58 -59.75 -12.97
N HIS A 893 -3.11 -60.99 -13.10
CA HIS A 893 -1.68 -61.30 -13.17
C HIS A 893 -1.17 -61.09 -14.59
N SER A 894 -0.11 -60.29 -14.73
CA SER A 894 0.72 -60.30 -15.92
C SER A 894 1.79 -61.41 -15.86
N ASN A 895 2.63 -61.54 -16.89
CA ASN A 895 3.79 -62.44 -16.85
C ASN A 895 4.62 -62.24 -15.57
N TYR A 896 5.08 -63.34 -14.98
CA TYR A 896 6.01 -63.32 -13.85
C TYR A 896 7.41 -63.65 -14.32
N TYR A 897 8.38 -62.94 -13.78
CA TYR A 897 9.78 -63.26 -13.95
C TYR A 897 10.28 -63.93 -12.67
N ASN A 898 10.81 -65.15 -12.80
CA ASN A 898 11.29 -65.93 -11.67
C ASN A 898 12.77 -65.65 -11.40
N GLN A 899 13.12 -65.38 -10.14
CA GLN A 899 14.49 -65.52 -9.66
C GLN A 899 14.77 -67.00 -9.33
N ASP A 900 15.72 -67.62 -10.03
CA ASP A 900 16.33 -68.89 -9.58
C ASP A 900 17.50 -68.55 -8.65
N GLY A 901 17.17 -68.17 -7.40
CA GLY A 901 17.93 -68.21 -6.13
C GLY A 901 19.46 -68.06 -6.03
N THR A 902 20.21 -67.99 -7.12
CA THR A 902 21.67 -68.00 -7.22
C THR A 902 22.07 -67.38 -8.57
N ASN A 903 22.22 -66.05 -8.59
CA ASN A 903 22.83 -65.22 -9.65
C ASN A 903 22.05 -65.06 -10.97
N ASP A 904 21.90 -63.78 -11.33
CA ASP A 904 21.35 -63.18 -12.55
C ASP A 904 19.89 -63.51 -12.92
N PRO A 905 19.10 -62.51 -13.33
CA PRO A 905 17.85 -62.77 -14.02
C PRO A 905 18.15 -63.61 -15.27
N ILE A 906 17.39 -64.68 -15.47
CA ILE A 906 17.47 -65.48 -16.69
C ILE A 906 17.07 -64.56 -17.85
N TYR A 907 18.05 -64.10 -18.63
CA TYR A 907 17.82 -63.54 -19.96
C TYR A 907 16.99 -64.55 -20.74
N ASP A 908 15.79 -64.17 -21.17
CA ASP A 908 15.10 -64.97 -22.18
C ASP A 908 15.96 -65.03 -23.46
N ALA A 909 15.62 -65.93 -24.38
CA ALA A 909 16.43 -66.14 -25.59
C ALA A 909 16.56 -64.89 -26.49
N ASP A 910 15.79 -63.83 -26.19
CA ASP A 910 15.73 -62.55 -26.91
C ASP A 910 16.36 -61.37 -26.12
N GLY A 911 16.68 -61.55 -24.82
CA GLY A 911 17.59 -60.69 -24.05
C GLY A 911 17.00 -59.43 -23.40
N MET A 912 15.69 -59.32 -23.16
CA MET A 912 15.10 -58.09 -22.58
C MET A 912 14.28 -58.39 -21.32
N TYR A 913 14.93 -58.24 -20.16
CA TYR A 913 14.33 -58.34 -18.84
C TYR A 913 14.52 -57.02 -18.05
N PRO A 914 13.49 -56.49 -17.36
CA PRO A 914 12.08 -56.85 -17.52
C PRO A 914 11.58 -56.58 -18.94
N GLY A 915 10.55 -57.29 -19.36
CA GLY A 915 9.99 -57.24 -20.71
C GLY A 915 8.59 -56.61 -20.74
N THR A 916 7.74 -57.09 -21.64
CA THR A 916 6.36 -56.59 -21.81
C THR A 916 5.38 -57.25 -20.84
N ILE A 917 4.64 -56.41 -20.12
CA ILE A 917 3.49 -56.76 -19.29
C ILE A 917 2.20 -56.44 -20.05
N THR A 918 1.29 -57.42 -20.16
CA THR A 918 0.01 -57.26 -20.84
C THR A 918 -1.14 -57.63 -19.90
N PHE A 919 -2.14 -56.76 -19.79
CA PHE A 919 -3.33 -56.99 -18.96
C PHE A 919 -4.58 -56.33 -19.56
N GLU A 920 -5.75 -56.82 -19.18
CA GLU A 920 -7.04 -56.22 -19.55
C GLU A 920 -7.36 -55.03 -18.64
N LEU A 921 -7.84 -53.92 -19.20
CA LEU A 921 -8.15 -52.71 -18.42
C LEU A 921 -9.42 -52.94 -17.57
N PRO A 922 -9.32 -52.86 -16.22
CA PRO A 922 -10.37 -53.34 -15.31
C PRO A 922 -11.68 -52.54 -15.35
N TYR A 923 -11.64 -51.25 -15.68
CA TYR A 923 -12.81 -50.36 -15.61
C TYR A 923 -12.83 -49.30 -16.74
N PHE A 924 -12.53 -49.73 -17.98
CA PHE A 924 -12.44 -48.91 -19.21
C PHE A 924 -13.72 -48.12 -19.61
N GLY A 925 -14.78 -48.13 -18.81
CA GLY A 925 -16.03 -47.39 -19.06
C GLY A 925 -16.51 -46.54 -17.89
N SER A 926 -15.70 -46.37 -16.85
CA SER A 926 -16.06 -45.50 -15.71
C SER A 926 -16.05 -44.03 -16.13
N THR A 927 -16.96 -43.25 -15.57
CA THR A 927 -17.12 -41.81 -15.88
C THR A 927 -16.12 -40.91 -15.16
N ASP A 928 -15.41 -41.45 -14.17
CA ASP A 928 -14.43 -40.75 -13.33
C ASP A 928 -13.26 -41.71 -13.02
N GLY A 929 -12.05 -41.19 -12.85
CA GLY A 929 -10.84 -41.93 -12.45
C GLY A 929 -10.38 -43.07 -13.37
N TYR A 930 -10.97 -43.25 -14.56
CA TYR A 930 -10.72 -44.38 -15.46
C TYR A 930 -9.33 -44.38 -16.12
N ASN A 931 -8.62 -43.26 -16.03
CA ASN A 931 -7.22 -43.11 -16.44
C ASN A 931 -6.23 -43.61 -15.39
N LYS A 932 -6.64 -43.83 -14.14
CA LYS A 932 -5.76 -44.35 -13.08
C LYS A 932 -5.97 -45.85 -12.95
N ILE A 933 -4.93 -46.66 -13.17
CA ILE A 933 -4.91 -48.11 -13.02
C ILE A 933 -4.19 -48.48 -11.72
N TYR A 934 -4.94 -48.91 -10.70
CA TYR A 934 -4.36 -49.28 -9.41
C TYR A 934 -3.76 -50.68 -9.43
N GLY A 935 -2.56 -50.83 -8.86
CA GLY A 935 -1.84 -52.08 -8.91
C GLY A 935 -0.72 -52.22 -7.88
N ARG A 936 0.11 -53.25 -8.05
CA ARG A 936 1.33 -53.49 -7.26
C ARG A 936 2.50 -53.87 -8.15
N VAL A 937 3.70 -53.63 -7.64
CA VAL A 937 4.98 -54.05 -8.24
C VAL A 937 5.78 -54.87 -7.23
N SER A 938 6.51 -55.87 -7.72
CA SER A 938 7.56 -56.59 -7.00
C SER A 938 8.86 -56.37 -7.74
N VAL A 939 9.92 -56.00 -7.02
CA VAL A 939 11.24 -55.71 -7.59
C VAL A 939 12.27 -56.50 -6.81
N ASP A 940 13.25 -57.08 -7.50
CA ASP A 940 14.32 -57.89 -6.87
C ASP A 940 15.18 -57.14 -5.85
N ALA A 941 15.36 -55.83 -6.04
CA ALA A 941 16.03 -54.95 -5.12
C ALA A 941 15.24 -54.66 -3.82
N MET A 942 13.95 -55.01 -3.77
CA MET A 942 13.07 -54.75 -2.63
C MET A 942 12.66 -56.04 -1.91
N ALA A 943 12.60 -56.00 -0.57
CA ALA A 943 12.19 -57.15 0.24
C ALA A 943 10.66 -57.35 0.32
N SER A 944 9.87 -56.46 -0.31
CA SER A 944 8.40 -56.48 -0.24
C SER A 944 7.73 -55.87 -1.48
N ASP A 945 6.47 -56.23 -1.71
CA ASP A 945 5.67 -55.73 -2.83
C ASP A 945 5.08 -54.34 -2.51
N GLN A 946 5.15 -53.41 -3.47
CA GLN A 946 4.72 -52.02 -3.30
C GLN A 946 3.48 -51.69 -4.13
N ASN A 947 2.58 -50.87 -3.59
CA ASN A 947 1.41 -50.38 -4.33
C ASN A 947 1.81 -49.24 -5.27
N VAL A 948 1.22 -49.20 -6.45
CA VAL A 948 1.48 -48.19 -7.47
C VAL A 948 0.20 -47.87 -8.24
N ILE A 949 0.17 -46.70 -8.90
CA ILE A 949 -0.91 -46.32 -9.80
C ILE A 949 -0.29 -46.07 -11.18
N MET A 950 -0.82 -46.67 -12.24
CA MET A 950 -0.44 -46.35 -13.61
C MET A 950 -1.45 -45.36 -14.20
N LEU A 951 -0.98 -44.17 -14.58
CA LEU A 951 -1.79 -43.14 -15.21
C LEU A 951 -1.74 -43.31 -16.74
N LEU A 952 -2.90 -43.40 -17.37
CA LEU A 952 -3.10 -43.51 -18.82
C LEU A 952 -3.47 -42.15 -19.40
N GLN A 953 -2.67 -41.63 -20.33
CA GLN A 953 -2.90 -40.30 -20.92
C GLN A 953 -3.70 -40.44 -22.21
N TYR A 954 -5.01 -40.56 -22.09
CA TYR A 954 -5.89 -40.82 -23.22
C TYR A 954 -5.83 -39.74 -24.30
N HIS A 955 -5.50 -38.49 -23.96
CA HIS A 955 -5.27 -37.43 -24.95
C HIS A 955 -4.13 -37.73 -25.94
N THR A 956 -3.18 -38.59 -25.57
CA THR A 956 -2.07 -39.03 -26.44
C THR A 956 -2.44 -40.18 -27.36
N LEU A 957 -3.68 -40.68 -27.27
CA LEU A 957 -4.13 -41.85 -28.00
C LEU A 957 -4.01 -41.62 -29.51
N LYS A 958 -3.15 -42.40 -30.15
CA LYS A 958 -2.92 -42.33 -31.59
C LYS A 958 -3.18 -43.68 -32.23
N ALA A 959 -4.06 -43.69 -33.22
CA ALA A 959 -4.32 -44.88 -34.03
C ALA A 959 -3.04 -45.32 -34.75
N VAL A 960 -2.61 -46.57 -34.50
CA VAL A 960 -1.48 -47.20 -35.18
C VAL A 960 -2.00 -48.05 -36.33
N SER A 961 -2.98 -48.91 -36.05
CA SER A 961 -3.64 -49.76 -37.04
C SER A 961 -5.06 -50.03 -36.59
N VAL A 962 -6.04 -49.37 -37.23
CA VAL A 962 -7.47 -49.47 -36.88
C VAL A 962 -8.27 -50.08 -38.02
N GLN A 963 -9.30 -50.85 -37.67
CA GLN A 963 -10.22 -51.49 -38.59
C GLN A 963 -11.56 -50.76 -38.58
N ALA A 964 -12.22 -50.67 -39.73
CA ALA A 964 -13.58 -50.13 -39.81
C ALA A 964 -14.51 -50.96 -38.91
N THR A 965 -15.17 -50.30 -37.96
CA THR A 965 -16.01 -50.96 -36.95
C THR A 965 -17.40 -50.34 -36.96
N LEU A 966 -18.44 -51.16 -37.07
CA LEU A 966 -19.84 -50.72 -36.96
C LEU A 966 -20.31 -50.85 -35.50
N SER A 967 -20.66 -49.71 -34.89
CA SER A 967 -21.27 -49.64 -33.56
C SER A 967 -22.74 -49.25 -33.65
N VAL A 968 -23.51 -49.69 -32.65
CA VAL A 968 -24.90 -49.29 -32.37
C VAL A 968 -24.97 -48.78 -30.93
N ASP A 969 -25.86 -47.84 -30.65
CA ASP A 969 -26.03 -47.20 -29.34
C ASP A 969 -26.75 -48.08 -28.30
N ALA A 970 -27.41 -49.14 -28.74
CA ALA A 970 -27.95 -50.18 -27.88
C ALA A 970 -28.02 -51.53 -28.61
N ASP A 971 -27.61 -52.61 -27.94
CA ASP A 971 -27.78 -53.98 -28.46
C ASP A 971 -29.24 -54.48 -28.32
N GLU A 972 -30.03 -53.86 -27.42
CA GLU A 972 -31.44 -54.16 -27.21
C GLU A 972 -32.28 -52.89 -26.97
N MET A 973 -33.53 -52.90 -27.41
CA MET A 973 -34.48 -51.80 -27.23
C MET A 973 -35.88 -52.32 -26.90
N SER A 974 -36.56 -51.62 -25.98
CA SER A 974 -37.92 -51.96 -25.56
C SER A 974 -38.89 -50.84 -25.92
N LEU A 975 -39.95 -51.18 -26.64
CA LEU A 975 -40.97 -50.24 -27.13
C LEU A 975 -42.36 -50.62 -26.61
N LEU A 976 -43.17 -49.61 -26.31
CA LEU A 976 -44.61 -49.80 -26.15
C LEU A 976 -45.27 -49.89 -27.53
N LYS A 977 -46.41 -50.58 -27.64
CA LYS A 977 -47.18 -50.67 -28.89
C LYS A 977 -47.51 -49.25 -29.40
N THR A 978 -47.18 -48.96 -30.66
CA THR A 978 -47.20 -47.62 -31.31
C THR A 978 -46.04 -46.66 -30.98
N GLY A 979 -45.11 -47.06 -30.11
CA GLY A 979 -43.90 -46.30 -29.80
C GLY A 979 -42.85 -46.34 -30.93
N THR A 980 -42.00 -45.31 -30.96
CA THR A 980 -40.90 -45.18 -31.92
C THR A 980 -39.60 -44.85 -31.21
N GLN A 981 -38.49 -45.44 -31.64
CA GLN A 981 -37.14 -45.11 -31.18
C GLN A 981 -36.13 -45.35 -32.31
N SER A 982 -35.14 -44.48 -32.43
CA SER A 982 -34.10 -44.62 -33.46
C SER A 982 -32.92 -45.42 -32.94
N ILE A 983 -32.30 -46.19 -33.83
CA ILE A 983 -30.99 -46.81 -33.60
C ILE A 983 -29.92 -45.82 -34.03
N GLY A 984 -29.10 -45.38 -33.09
CA GLY A 984 -27.88 -44.63 -33.38
C GLY A 984 -26.79 -45.59 -33.84
N ALA A 985 -26.60 -45.73 -35.15
CA ALA A 985 -25.51 -46.52 -35.71
C ALA A 985 -24.41 -45.65 -36.34
N LYS A 986 -23.15 -46.05 -36.15
CA LYS A 986 -21.98 -45.32 -36.65
C LYS A 986 -20.88 -46.28 -37.07
N VAL A 987 -20.20 -45.97 -38.17
CA VAL A 987 -18.92 -46.63 -38.51
C VAL A 987 -17.77 -45.75 -38.00
N THR A 988 -16.86 -46.35 -37.23
CA THR A 988 -15.64 -45.72 -36.72
C THR A 988 -14.41 -46.39 -37.35
N GLY A 989 -13.26 -45.71 -37.32
CA GLY A 989 -11.99 -46.22 -37.89
C GLY A 989 -11.81 -46.03 -39.40
N ASP A 990 -12.87 -45.70 -40.14
CA ASP A 990 -12.83 -45.41 -41.58
C ASP A 990 -14.06 -44.59 -42.03
N THR A 991 -13.96 -43.86 -43.14
CA THR A 991 -15.03 -42.97 -43.67
C THR A 991 -15.59 -43.45 -45.02
N GLY A 992 -16.77 -42.96 -45.42
CA GLY A 992 -17.39 -43.30 -46.72
C GLY A 992 -18.27 -44.56 -46.71
N TRP A 993 -18.68 -45.02 -45.52
CA TRP A 993 -19.60 -46.15 -45.35
C TRP A 993 -21.05 -45.69 -45.46
N THR A 994 -21.91 -46.50 -46.11
CA THR A 994 -23.36 -46.27 -46.21
C THR A 994 -24.10 -47.23 -45.28
N LEU A 995 -24.99 -46.70 -44.44
CA LEU A 995 -25.80 -47.49 -43.50
C LEU A 995 -27.14 -47.88 -44.12
N SER A 996 -27.59 -49.08 -43.80
CA SER A 996 -28.91 -49.61 -44.14
C SER A 996 -29.47 -50.42 -42.98
N TYR A 997 -30.80 -50.44 -42.85
CA TYR A 997 -31.50 -51.03 -41.72
C TYR A 997 -32.58 -51.99 -42.22
N GLN A 998 -32.68 -53.15 -41.58
CA GLN A 998 -33.68 -54.15 -41.93
C GLN A 998 -34.29 -54.78 -40.69
N SER A 999 -35.62 -54.76 -40.59
CA SER A 999 -36.33 -55.49 -39.54
C SER A 999 -36.44 -56.97 -39.88
N GLY A 1000 -36.19 -57.84 -38.91
CA GLY A 1000 -36.37 -59.28 -38.99
C GLY A 1000 -37.84 -59.72 -39.09
N ASP A 1001 -38.76 -58.96 -38.50
CA ASP A 1001 -40.21 -59.16 -38.57
C ASP A 1001 -40.95 -57.81 -38.53
N THR A 1002 -41.36 -57.35 -39.71
CA THR A 1002 -42.13 -56.11 -39.89
C THR A 1002 -43.55 -56.17 -39.32
N GLY A 1003 -44.06 -57.36 -38.98
CA GLY A 1003 -45.30 -57.55 -38.25
C GLY A 1003 -45.19 -57.18 -36.77
N ILE A 1004 -43.97 -57.21 -36.21
CA ILE A 1004 -43.68 -56.86 -34.81
C ILE A 1004 -43.15 -55.43 -34.72
N ALA A 1005 -42.15 -55.06 -35.53
CA ALA A 1005 -41.64 -53.69 -35.62
C ALA A 1005 -41.11 -53.37 -37.03
N THR A 1006 -41.38 -52.17 -37.54
CA THR A 1006 -40.80 -51.68 -38.81
C THR A 1006 -39.60 -50.79 -38.53
N VAL A 1007 -38.69 -50.66 -39.50
CA VAL A 1007 -37.57 -49.70 -39.42
C VAL A 1007 -37.53 -48.88 -40.70
N SER A 1008 -37.29 -47.57 -40.58
CA SER A 1008 -37.11 -46.66 -41.72
C SER A 1008 -35.68 -46.72 -42.28
N ASP A 1009 -35.47 -46.13 -43.46
CA ASP A 1009 -34.13 -45.96 -44.05
C ASP A 1009 -33.19 -45.11 -43.18
N SER A 1010 -33.74 -44.31 -42.27
CA SER A 1010 -33.01 -43.51 -41.28
C SER A 1010 -32.77 -44.23 -39.95
N GLY A 1011 -33.14 -45.51 -39.82
CA GLY A 1011 -32.94 -46.30 -38.60
C GLY A 1011 -33.98 -46.09 -37.50
N THR A 1012 -35.12 -45.45 -37.80
CA THR A 1012 -36.21 -45.26 -36.82
C THR A 1012 -37.09 -46.50 -36.75
N VAL A 1013 -37.07 -47.19 -35.61
CA VAL A 1013 -37.87 -48.38 -35.33
C VAL A 1013 -39.24 -47.97 -34.81
N THR A 1014 -40.31 -48.51 -35.40
CA THR A 1014 -41.70 -48.28 -35.02
C THR A 1014 -42.36 -49.60 -34.62
N ALA A 1015 -42.92 -49.64 -33.41
CA ALA A 1015 -43.63 -50.81 -32.91
C ALA A 1015 -44.96 -51.04 -33.65
N VAL A 1016 -45.21 -52.28 -34.08
CA VAL A 1016 -46.42 -52.69 -34.83
C VAL A 1016 -47.30 -53.63 -33.98
N ALA A 1017 -46.72 -54.69 -33.43
CA ALA A 1017 -47.44 -55.66 -32.60
C ALA A 1017 -46.56 -56.21 -31.48
N GLN A 1018 -47.20 -56.74 -30.43
CA GLN A 1018 -46.48 -57.36 -29.32
C GLN A 1018 -45.65 -58.54 -29.82
N GLY A 1019 -44.38 -58.58 -29.44
CA GLY A 1019 -43.45 -59.64 -29.83
C GLY A 1019 -42.00 -59.20 -29.69
N GLU A 1020 -41.09 -60.10 -30.05
CA GLU A 1020 -39.65 -59.82 -30.12
C GLU A 1020 -39.21 -60.02 -31.58
N THR A 1021 -38.49 -59.05 -32.12
CA THR A 1021 -37.85 -59.11 -33.43
C THR A 1021 -36.45 -58.55 -33.31
N THR A 1022 -35.66 -58.62 -34.37
CA THR A 1022 -34.39 -57.92 -34.46
C THR A 1022 -34.41 -56.87 -35.54
N VAL A 1023 -33.51 -55.89 -35.47
CA VAL A 1023 -33.18 -54.98 -36.55
C VAL A 1023 -31.71 -55.14 -36.88
N THR A 1024 -31.40 -55.56 -38.10
CA THR A 1024 -30.03 -55.66 -38.61
C THR A 1024 -29.62 -54.34 -39.24
N VAL A 1025 -28.54 -53.77 -38.72
CA VAL A 1025 -27.84 -52.62 -39.28
C VAL A 1025 -26.69 -53.14 -40.14
N THR A 1026 -26.62 -52.72 -41.39
CA THR A 1026 -25.54 -53.09 -42.32
C THR A 1026 -24.83 -51.83 -42.83
N ALA A 1027 -23.50 -51.79 -42.70
CA ALA A 1027 -22.66 -50.78 -43.30
C ALA A 1027 -21.92 -51.36 -44.53
N THR A 1028 -22.02 -50.68 -45.67
CA THR A 1028 -21.35 -51.09 -46.91
C THR A 1028 -20.48 -49.97 -47.48
N LYS A 1029 -19.32 -50.34 -48.01
CA LYS A 1029 -18.40 -49.46 -48.74
C LYS A 1029 -17.82 -50.24 -49.93
N GLU A 1030 -17.68 -49.59 -51.07
CA GLU A 1030 -17.17 -50.23 -52.29
C GLU A 1030 -15.76 -50.79 -52.07
N GLY A 1031 -15.56 -52.07 -52.39
CA GLY A 1031 -14.26 -52.75 -52.21
C GLY A 1031 -13.96 -53.23 -50.78
N CYS A 1032 -14.90 -53.09 -49.83
CA CYS A 1032 -14.78 -53.59 -48.47
C CYS A 1032 -15.87 -54.63 -48.16
N ASP A 1033 -15.59 -55.54 -47.22
CA ASP A 1033 -16.61 -56.45 -46.70
C ASP A 1033 -17.67 -55.68 -45.89
N ALA A 1034 -18.93 -56.12 -45.96
CA ALA A 1034 -20.03 -55.47 -45.25
C ALA A 1034 -19.92 -55.73 -43.73
N LEU A 1035 -20.07 -54.68 -42.93
CA LEU A 1035 -20.14 -54.78 -41.47
C LEU A 1035 -21.60 -54.91 -41.06
N THR A 1036 -21.92 -55.81 -40.14
CA THR A 1036 -23.30 -56.03 -39.67
C THR A 1036 -23.40 -56.04 -38.15
N LYS A 1037 -24.46 -55.43 -37.61
CA LYS A 1037 -24.84 -55.46 -36.20
C LYS A 1037 -26.34 -55.71 -36.09
N THR A 1038 -26.76 -56.34 -35.00
CA THR A 1038 -28.18 -56.68 -34.77
C THR A 1038 -28.63 -56.09 -33.45
N VAL A 1039 -29.74 -55.38 -33.45
CA VAL A 1039 -30.41 -54.83 -32.27
C VAL A 1039 -31.65 -55.64 -31.96
N ASN A 1040 -31.79 -56.18 -30.75
CA ASN A 1040 -33.00 -56.88 -30.33
C ASN A 1040 -34.10 -55.88 -30.00
N VAL A 1041 -35.29 -56.04 -30.57
CA VAL A 1041 -36.45 -55.15 -30.38
C VAL A 1041 -37.57 -55.91 -29.70
N LYS A 1042 -37.93 -55.48 -28.50
CA LYS A 1042 -39.06 -56.03 -27.73
C LYS A 1042 -40.23 -55.06 -27.69
N VAL A 1043 -41.38 -55.48 -28.21
CA VAL A 1043 -42.61 -54.67 -28.22
C VAL A 1043 -43.62 -55.23 -27.20
N ALA A 1044 -44.03 -54.41 -26.24
CA ALA A 1044 -44.99 -54.79 -25.20
C ALA A 1044 -46.47 -54.67 -25.66
N ALA A 1045 -47.39 -55.30 -24.90
CA ALA A 1045 -48.83 -55.35 -25.20
C ALA A 1045 -49.57 -54.00 -24.97
N ASP A 1046 -50.71 -53.83 -25.65
CA ASP A 1046 -51.58 -52.64 -25.54
C ASP A 1046 -52.22 -52.53 -24.15
N GLY A 1047 -52.09 -51.37 -23.49
CA GLY A 1047 -52.62 -51.13 -22.15
C GLY A 1047 -51.77 -51.66 -20.98
N ALA A 1048 -50.55 -52.12 -21.23
CA ALA A 1048 -49.59 -52.35 -20.15
C ALA A 1048 -49.19 -50.99 -19.55
N ALA A 1049 -49.53 -50.76 -18.28
CA ALA A 1049 -48.88 -49.71 -17.49
C ALA A 1049 -47.37 -49.94 -17.54
N ALA A 1050 -46.58 -48.87 -17.62
CA ALA A 1050 -45.12 -48.95 -17.61
C ALA A 1050 -44.67 -49.82 -16.43
N VAL A 1051 -44.21 -51.04 -16.75
CA VAL A 1051 -43.44 -51.87 -15.83
C VAL A 1051 -42.02 -51.35 -15.98
N GLU A 1052 -41.58 -50.64 -14.96
CA GLU A 1052 -40.16 -50.42 -14.62
C GLU A 1052 -39.40 -51.75 -14.82
N PRO A 1053 -38.19 -51.76 -15.42
CA PRO A 1053 -37.46 -53.00 -15.60
C PRO A 1053 -37.31 -53.75 -14.26
N GLU A 1054 -37.87 -54.95 -14.15
CA GLU A 1054 -37.44 -55.90 -13.12
C GLU A 1054 -36.01 -56.28 -13.47
N ILE A 1055 -35.08 -55.62 -12.78
CA ILE A 1055 -33.81 -56.22 -12.41
C ILE A 1055 -34.15 -57.56 -11.74
N SER A 1056 -33.70 -58.65 -12.33
CA SER A 1056 -33.45 -59.90 -11.61
C SER A 1056 -32.39 -59.62 -10.55
N GLY A 1057 -32.81 -59.00 -9.45
CA GLY A 1057 -32.03 -58.91 -8.24
C GLY A 1057 -32.47 -60.07 -7.38
N ASP A 1058 -31.61 -61.07 -7.23
CA ASP A 1058 -31.40 -61.54 -5.88
C ASP A 1058 -30.58 -60.44 -5.18
N ASN A 1059 -31.32 -59.56 -4.48
CA ASN A 1059 -30.96 -58.59 -3.42
C ASN A 1059 -29.50 -58.08 -3.33
N GLN A 1060 -29.21 -56.77 -3.34
CA GLN A 1060 -29.84 -55.70 -2.55
C GLN A 1060 -29.75 -54.29 -3.22
N THR A 1061 -30.86 -53.54 -3.12
CA THR A 1061 -31.04 -52.07 -2.98
C THR A 1061 -29.86 -51.14 -3.34
N SER A 1062 -30.00 -50.08 -4.16
CA SER A 1062 -30.94 -48.97 -3.99
C SER A 1062 -31.05 -48.08 -5.25
N LYS A 1063 -32.10 -47.26 -5.25
CA LYS A 1063 -32.63 -46.43 -6.34
C LYS A 1063 -31.72 -45.26 -6.70
N ASP A 1064 -31.56 -44.99 -8.00
CA ASP A 1064 -31.53 -43.60 -8.48
C ASP A 1064 -31.78 -43.47 -10.00
N LYS A 1065 -32.57 -42.45 -10.36
CA LYS A 1065 -32.57 -41.70 -11.63
C LYS A 1065 -33.64 -40.58 -11.56
N PRO A 1066 -33.57 -39.51 -12.39
CA PRO A 1066 -32.54 -38.47 -12.46
C PRO A 1066 -33.19 -37.06 -12.49
N ARG A 1067 -32.42 -35.96 -12.36
CA ARG A 1067 -32.85 -34.65 -12.90
C ARG A 1067 -31.68 -33.84 -13.46
N GLU A 1068 -31.90 -33.39 -14.69
CA GLU A 1068 -31.11 -32.40 -15.40
C GLU A 1068 -31.11 -31.02 -14.74
N HIS A 1069 -30.07 -30.29 -15.09
CA HIS A 1069 -29.66 -28.94 -14.71
C HIS A 1069 -30.78 -27.89 -14.63
N GLN A 1070 -30.70 -27.02 -13.61
CA GLN A 1070 -30.81 -25.57 -13.81
C GLN A 1070 -30.14 -24.79 -12.67
N ASN A 1071 -29.47 -23.71 -13.08
CA ASN A 1071 -28.54 -22.89 -12.32
C ASN A 1071 -29.27 -21.72 -11.60
N LYS A 1072 -28.66 -21.20 -10.52
CA LYS A 1072 -28.98 -19.97 -9.74
C LYS A 1072 -29.99 -20.05 -8.57
N GLN A 1073 -29.47 -19.74 -7.37
CA GLN A 1073 -29.88 -18.67 -6.43
C GLN A 1073 -29.71 -19.10 -4.96
N TYR A 1074 -28.77 -18.40 -4.30
CA TYR A 1074 -28.77 -17.88 -2.92
C TYR A 1074 -29.53 -18.59 -1.78
N ARG A 1075 -28.77 -18.74 -0.68
CA ARG A 1075 -29.09 -18.53 0.77
C ARG A 1075 -30.36 -19.14 1.39
N GLU A 1076 -30.09 -19.60 2.61
CA GLU A 1076 -30.95 -19.62 3.80
C GLU A 1076 -31.84 -20.84 4.07
N GLN A 1077 -31.87 -21.14 5.38
CA GLN A 1077 -32.85 -21.92 6.14
C GLN A 1077 -32.73 -23.45 6.14
N LYS A 1078 -32.00 -23.95 7.14
CA LYS A 1078 -32.49 -25.08 7.93
C LYS A 1078 -32.79 -24.60 9.34
N GLN A 1079 -34.08 -24.49 9.67
CA GLN A 1079 -34.54 -24.76 11.03
C GLN A 1079 -35.96 -25.29 11.03
N ASN A 1080 -36.20 -26.18 12.00
CA ASN A 1080 -37.48 -26.68 12.54
C ASN A 1080 -38.08 -27.85 11.73
N ASP A 1081 -38.43 -28.99 12.33
CA ASP A 1081 -39.09 -29.29 13.60
C ASP A 1081 -38.57 -30.66 14.12
N ASN A 1082 -38.47 -31.05 15.40
CA ASN A 1082 -39.29 -31.02 16.63
C ASN A 1082 -38.35 -31.51 17.77
N ASP A 1083 -38.46 -31.26 19.07
CA ASP A 1083 -39.49 -30.68 19.92
C ASP A 1083 -38.82 -30.39 21.30
N GLY A 1084 -39.20 -29.26 21.93
CA GLY A 1084 -39.54 -29.24 23.36
C GLY A 1084 -38.51 -28.77 24.39
N ASN A 1085 -38.61 -27.49 24.75
CA ASN A 1085 -38.62 -26.90 26.11
C ASN A 1085 -37.39 -27.10 27.03
N ASP A 1086 -36.90 -26.12 27.81
CA ASP A 1086 -37.44 -24.84 28.26
C ASP A 1086 -36.36 -24.04 29.02
N PHE A 1087 -36.52 -22.70 29.03
CA PHE A 1087 -36.07 -21.67 30.00
C PHE A 1087 -34.61 -21.68 30.51
N ALA A 1088 -33.76 -20.72 30.12
CA ALA A 1088 -33.68 -19.30 30.54
C ALA A 1088 -33.05 -19.06 31.93
N ASP A 1089 -31.95 -18.29 31.90
CA ASP A 1089 -31.79 -16.97 32.55
C ASP A 1089 -30.59 -16.78 33.52
N VAL A 1090 -30.03 -15.55 33.45
CA VAL A 1090 -29.28 -14.78 34.49
C VAL A 1090 -27.74 -14.84 34.58
N LEU A 1091 -27.13 -13.77 34.03
CA LEU A 1091 -26.20 -12.75 34.60
C LEU A 1091 -24.98 -13.11 35.48
N ALA A 1092 -23.85 -12.56 35.04
CA ALA A 1092 -22.86 -11.72 35.76
C ALA A 1092 -22.12 -12.25 37.01
N SER A 1093 -20.79 -12.32 36.92
CA SER A 1093 -19.82 -11.62 37.81
C SER A 1093 -18.39 -12.17 37.65
N GLY A 1094 -17.41 -11.30 37.39
CA GLY A 1094 -16.04 -11.49 37.93
C GLY A 1094 -15.97 -10.89 39.34
N PRO A 1095 -14.79 -10.79 40.02
CA PRO A 1095 -13.43 -11.22 39.64
C PRO A 1095 -12.71 -12.01 40.75
N ASN A 1096 -11.51 -12.54 40.45
CA ASN A 1096 -10.28 -12.54 41.29
C ASN A 1096 -9.25 -13.54 40.72
N GLY A 1097 -8.08 -13.04 40.31
CA GLY A 1097 -6.88 -13.85 40.02
C GLY A 1097 -6.18 -14.32 41.31
N PRO A 1098 -4.89 -14.75 41.30
CA PRO A 1098 -3.95 -14.86 40.18
C PRO A 1098 -3.21 -16.23 40.09
N GLY A 1099 -2.42 -16.44 39.02
CA GLY A 1099 -1.18 -17.22 39.11
C GLY A 1099 -1.01 -18.44 38.20
N HIS A 1100 -0.04 -18.30 37.28
CA HIS A 1100 0.85 -19.32 36.70
C HIS A 1100 0.30 -20.43 35.77
N GLY A 1101 0.96 -20.53 34.61
CA GLY A 1101 1.44 -21.82 34.09
C GLY A 1101 0.86 -22.27 32.75
N THR A 1102 1.54 -21.90 31.68
CA THR A 1102 1.49 -22.52 30.35
C THR A 1102 1.78 -24.02 30.42
N ILE A 1103 0.82 -24.86 30.00
CA ILE A 1103 1.05 -26.23 29.53
C ILE A 1103 0.04 -26.49 28.39
N ARG A 1104 0.51 -26.46 27.14
CA ARG A 1104 -0.19 -27.06 25.99
C ARG A 1104 -0.01 -28.57 26.05
N ALA A 1105 -1.11 -29.31 26.09
CA ALA A 1105 -1.12 -30.76 25.97
C ALA A 1105 -1.21 -31.16 24.50
N ALA A 1106 -0.27 -32.00 24.06
CA ALA A 1106 -0.32 -32.75 22.83
C ALA A 1106 -1.48 -33.76 22.84
N GLY A 1107 -2.11 -34.00 21.68
CA GLY A 1107 -3.09 -35.08 21.55
C GLY A 1107 -3.90 -35.10 20.26
N SER A 1108 -3.47 -35.96 19.34
CA SER A 1108 -4.24 -36.71 18.33
C SER A 1108 -4.80 -35.99 17.11
N SER A 1109 -4.21 -36.39 15.99
CA SER A 1109 -4.72 -36.41 14.62
C SER A 1109 -6.11 -37.04 14.48
N SER A 1110 -6.99 -36.38 13.73
CA SER A 1110 -8.03 -37.03 12.95
C SER A 1110 -8.41 -36.17 11.74
N PHE A 1111 -8.36 -36.81 10.58
CA PHE A 1111 -8.74 -36.32 9.26
C PHE A 1111 -10.19 -35.82 9.20
N PHE A 1112 -10.40 -34.66 8.56
CA PHE A 1112 -11.51 -34.43 7.62
C PHE A 1112 -11.08 -33.35 6.61
N GLY A 1113 -11.19 -33.69 5.33
CA GLY A 1113 -10.65 -32.92 4.21
C GLY A 1113 -11.29 -31.54 4.05
N THR A 1114 -10.44 -30.54 3.98
CA THR A 1114 -10.73 -29.23 3.39
C THR A 1114 -10.41 -29.31 1.89
N GLY A 1115 -11.45 -29.22 1.07
CA GLY A 1115 -11.28 -28.96 -0.36
C GLY A 1115 -10.67 -27.58 -0.53
N ASN A 1116 -9.37 -27.55 -0.84
CA ASN A 1116 -8.71 -26.35 -1.31
C ASN A 1116 -9.17 -26.09 -2.75
N CYS A 1117 -9.90 -25.00 -2.94
CA CYS A 1117 -9.96 -24.37 -4.24
C CYS A 1117 -8.53 -23.95 -4.62
N LEU A 1118 -8.03 -24.54 -5.71
CA LEU A 1118 -6.94 -23.98 -6.52
C LEU A 1118 -7.24 -22.51 -6.78
N ALA A 1119 -6.53 -21.61 -6.10
CA ALA A 1119 -6.35 -20.24 -6.55
C ALA A 1119 -5.07 -20.22 -7.38
N CYS A 1120 -5.26 -20.22 -8.70
CA CYS A 1120 -4.19 -20.17 -9.68
C CYS A 1120 -3.30 -18.94 -9.46
N LEU A 1121 -2.05 -19.18 -9.08
CA LEU A 1121 -0.93 -18.30 -9.43
C LEU A 1121 -0.60 -18.55 -10.91
N ASN A 1122 -0.91 -17.58 -11.77
CA ASN A 1122 -0.01 -17.06 -12.81
C ASN A 1122 -0.74 -16.11 -13.76
N GLY A 1123 -0.11 -14.96 -14.06
CA GLY A 1123 -0.58 -14.10 -15.15
C GLY A 1123 -0.19 -12.62 -15.09
N THR A 1124 1.11 -12.33 -15.21
CA THR A 1124 1.68 -11.22 -16.00
C THR A 1124 0.77 -9.99 -16.23
N PHE A 1125 0.99 -8.91 -15.49
CA PHE A 1125 0.54 -7.57 -15.93
C PHE A 1125 1.71 -6.69 -16.34
N TYR A 1126 1.61 -6.23 -17.58
CA TYR A 1126 2.33 -5.10 -18.13
C TYR A 1126 2.39 -3.96 -17.11
N ARG A 1127 3.60 -3.52 -16.81
CA ARG A 1127 3.91 -2.31 -16.06
C ARG A 1127 3.37 -1.10 -16.84
N VAL A 1128 2.15 -0.67 -16.54
CA VAL A 1128 1.72 0.71 -16.80
C VAL A 1128 2.30 1.54 -15.66
N GLY A 1129 3.44 2.17 -15.91
CA GLY A 1129 3.99 3.18 -15.02
C GLY A 1129 3.08 4.40 -14.97
N GLY A 1130 2.84 4.90 -13.76
CA GLY A 1130 2.14 6.16 -13.50
C GLY A 1130 1.79 6.27 -12.01
N GLY A 1131 2.33 7.20 -11.22
CA GLY A 1131 3.19 8.30 -11.62
C GLY A 1131 3.92 8.98 -10.48
N CYS A 1132 5.08 9.52 -10.84
CA CYS A 1132 5.58 10.78 -10.32
C CYS A 1132 4.76 11.91 -10.96
N SER A 1133 4.11 12.75 -10.17
CA SER A 1133 3.54 14.00 -10.64
C SER A 1133 4.61 15.10 -10.62
N GLY A 1134 5.41 15.15 -11.68
CA GLY A 1134 6.09 16.38 -12.10
C GLY A 1134 5.17 17.17 -13.03
N PHE A 1135 4.73 18.34 -12.58
CA PHE A 1135 3.99 19.31 -13.39
C PHE A 1135 4.84 19.76 -14.58
N HIS A 1136 4.33 19.66 -15.81
CA HIS A 1136 4.59 20.60 -16.91
C HIS A 1136 3.41 20.57 -17.89
N SER A 1137 2.78 21.74 -18.09
CA SER A 1137 1.64 21.95 -18.97
C SER A 1137 2.06 21.91 -20.45
N VAL A 1138 1.27 21.24 -21.29
CA VAL A 1138 1.40 21.33 -22.75
C VAL A 1138 0.32 22.25 -23.31
N GLY A 1139 0.74 23.42 -23.81
CA GLY A 1139 0.00 24.23 -24.78
C GLY A 1139 0.34 23.79 -26.20
N LYS A 1140 -0.69 23.49 -27.00
CA LYS A 1140 -0.64 23.11 -28.42
C LYS A 1140 0.05 24.17 -29.29
N THR A 1141 0.95 23.80 -30.21
CA THR A 1141 0.97 24.34 -31.58
C THR A 1141 1.71 23.43 -32.60
N SER A 1142 1.01 23.19 -33.70
CA SER A 1142 1.31 22.73 -35.07
C SER A 1142 2.69 22.23 -35.56
N LEU A 1143 2.58 21.05 -36.20
CA LEU A 1143 3.31 20.45 -37.32
C LEU A 1143 4.00 21.43 -38.32
N PHE A 1144 5.28 21.20 -38.66
CA PHE A 1144 5.81 21.36 -40.02
C PHE A 1144 7.10 20.52 -40.24
N PHE A 1145 7.10 19.75 -41.33
CA PHE A 1145 8.21 18.97 -41.89
C PHE A 1145 9.34 19.88 -42.39
N PHE A 1146 10.62 19.46 -42.26
CA PHE A 1146 11.60 19.51 -43.36
C PHE A 1146 12.79 18.55 -43.13
N ILE A 1147 13.13 17.88 -44.24
CA ILE A 1147 14.24 16.94 -44.49
C ILE A 1147 15.59 17.66 -44.39
N HIS A 1148 16.65 17.01 -43.87
CA HIS A 1148 18.03 17.19 -44.37
C HIS A 1148 18.94 15.97 -44.09
N LEU A 1149 19.77 15.67 -45.09
CA LEU A 1149 20.69 14.54 -45.22
C LEU A 1149 22.01 14.73 -44.44
N GLU A 1150 22.63 13.58 -44.15
CA GLU A 1150 23.97 13.25 -43.60
C GLU A 1150 25.21 13.91 -44.33
N PRO A 1151 26.48 13.47 -44.08
CA PRO A 1151 27.37 13.81 -42.96
C PRO A 1151 28.78 14.25 -43.47
N VAL A 1152 29.72 14.61 -42.58
CA VAL A 1152 31.16 14.64 -42.94
C VAL A 1152 32.04 14.04 -41.84
N LEU A 1153 32.87 13.12 -42.32
CA LEU A 1153 34.00 12.37 -41.76
C LEU A 1153 35.00 13.14 -40.87
N SER A 1154 35.56 12.43 -39.89
CA SER A 1154 36.97 12.53 -39.50
C SER A 1154 37.41 11.25 -38.79
N ALA A 1155 38.37 10.55 -39.40
CA ALA A 1155 39.12 9.44 -38.79
C ALA A 1155 40.62 9.78 -38.86
N GLY A 1156 41.34 9.50 -37.77
CA GLY A 1156 42.79 9.66 -37.67
C GLY A 1156 43.36 8.80 -36.55
N SER A 1157 43.88 7.64 -36.96
CA SER A 1157 44.53 6.58 -36.19
C SER A 1157 45.91 6.93 -35.63
N GLY A 1158 46.32 6.29 -34.53
CA GLY A 1158 47.74 6.08 -34.21
C GLY A 1158 48.00 5.33 -32.89
N GLY A 1159 48.61 4.14 -32.98
CA GLY A 1159 49.46 3.58 -31.92
C GLY A 1159 49.12 2.17 -31.42
N GLN A 1160 49.63 1.13 -32.09
CA GLN A 1160 49.92 -0.19 -31.51
C GLN A 1160 51.35 -0.18 -30.90
N LEU A 1161 51.63 -0.99 -29.86
CA LEU A 1161 52.54 -2.15 -29.93
C LEU A 1161 52.79 -2.84 -28.55
N PHE A 1162 52.49 -4.16 -28.46
CA PHE A 1162 53.26 -5.32 -27.92
C PHE A 1162 53.75 -5.31 -26.44
N ASP A 1163 53.92 -6.42 -25.71
CA ASP A 1163 53.68 -7.88 -25.79
C ASP A 1163 54.03 -8.42 -24.37
N ASP A 1164 53.25 -9.35 -23.82
CA ASP A 1164 53.61 -10.58 -23.06
C ASP A 1164 52.40 -11.14 -22.29
#